data_AF-A0ABD1EZM3-F1
#
_entry.id   AF-A0ABD1EZM3-F1
#
_cell.length_a   1.000
_cell.length_b   1.000
_cell.length_c   1.000
_cell.angle_alpha   90.00
_cell.angle_beta   90.00
_cell.angle_gamma   90.00
#
_symmetry.space_group_name_H-M   'P 1'
#
loop_
_entity.id
_entity.type
_entity.pdbx_description
1 polymer ?
#
loop_
_entity_poly.entity_id
_entity_poly.type
_entity_poly.pdbx_seq_one_letter_code
_entity_poly.pdbx_strand_id
1 'polypeptide(L)'
;MIMQMFNEIYKIRQYTRIFLRSSIKHVSTTQKIRSETLSIEKEKLPESGKKQYNLDDLLQHVHSGRNFYLKQLINVFPTIDFYHLKTDDAILLFKLCGSSIKDSSCDRRNNVCQDIYKKLKLTNNLNVKILNQYIKTCTDNKVLIYNQELLNNLEPNKETLSLLLENVCELGQIESALKILEIMKTNNIPLSPENMNNIILIHAVNGGLATAETVLKSLKSAKIELKDLHMLSLYKGLIKFQNFDDFKKAMETYPVHFNKSELIILIEELGLRDLDVWLNEIATLYSHLHVTREFQMEIEKVCIHLVHMGHPVSSMNIYKKFLEPRPSFGLSILKEMLHCNLDIETIISLAKDLVTDGLNPYILEHLTMLALKFKYEEPSWALLSNLKVIRPHYIWPLLVNNGKTNGEHGIFQVLDKAKKLNLHIDYETLEHYVIPYCHLENVELLMVKLQEQGLTLREILSPLLMVLLKNKNTKMASELCSQYNIPISGVGFLGSLAESWALTADSNPVVKLLARYCESNPTTSTDLVGVFLIYAAKRSQKMNTDQKYLKLTKLILGQSLRITLHSANEIKEIYQKFDKQFQKELYNNLHLLVDIALNLTENSSLRHPSDMNLDDLECHLIELQSKNMETRGVLRKLIQMHAKHGNTARVHELRDLFISSGYEESSGIKSAIMHNYVLGGHLQEALKIYNDLKINDSDFSLDSFKMIDLAKLSIENDKFDEGFSILKNEVSKCKIGNTQPIERNCKELLNTCKSVKQVDEVFEFLRKNRLCETTNMMLGPLVKARLKTGDLNAAVEKFVELAEKHKCTPLQFEIFRAILKEQNSILLEKALRATEKVHGVGPAQVGLIAVLAENGQETALRNVISNIKVPIQNLLQNRCKRWVKEGKCEPLKCLAKVCSSLRSKIVNLDFVYKCILELYDVKNDYKGALEFFKEIPEDYITTNLETELHRIQHKSMNIKN
;
A
#
# COMPACT_ATOMS: atom_id res chain seq x y z
N MET A 1 -12.05 13.48 -14.37
CA MET A 1 -12.70 12.15 -14.50
C MET A 1 -11.92 11.19 -15.39
N ILE A 2 -11.78 11.42 -16.70
CA ILE A 2 -11.00 10.52 -17.61
C ILE A 2 -9.51 10.46 -17.22
N MET A 3 -8.87 11.59 -16.87
CA MET A 3 -7.47 11.60 -16.40
C MET A 3 -7.24 11.00 -15.00
N GLN A 4 -8.22 11.06 -14.10
CA GLN A 4 -8.16 10.38 -12.79
C GLN A 4 -8.35 8.87 -12.95
N MET A 5 -9.24 8.48 -13.85
CA MET A 5 -9.37 7.10 -14.29
C MET A 5 -8.06 6.64 -14.95
N PHE A 6 -7.41 7.47 -15.78
CA PHE A 6 -6.09 7.16 -16.35
C PHE A 6 -4.97 7.10 -15.32
N ASN A 7 -4.93 7.96 -14.29
CA ASN A 7 -3.88 7.93 -13.26
C ASN A 7 -4.06 6.79 -12.25
N GLU A 8 -5.29 6.43 -11.90
CA GLU A 8 -5.57 5.23 -11.10
C GLU A 8 -5.45 3.96 -11.95
N ILE A 9 -5.80 3.97 -13.24
CA ILE A 9 -5.44 2.90 -14.19
C ILE A 9 -3.92 2.84 -14.39
N TYR A 10 -3.17 3.94 -14.28
CA TYR A 10 -1.72 3.97 -14.39
C TYR A 10 -1.03 3.49 -13.11
N LYS A 11 -1.56 3.83 -11.93
CA LYS A 11 -1.12 3.26 -10.63
C LYS A 11 -1.51 1.80 -10.49
N ILE A 12 -2.72 1.41 -10.90
CA ILE A 12 -3.14 0.02 -11.02
C ILE A 12 -2.26 -0.68 -12.07
N ARG A 13 -2.01 -0.13 -13.26
CA ARG A 13 -1.05 -0.71 -14.23
C ARG A 13 0.38 -0.77 -13.70
N GLN A 14 0.84 0.16 -12.86
CA GLN A 14 2.16 0.10 -12.22
C GLN A 14 2.20 -0.92 -11.09
N TYR A 15 1.17 -1.00 -10.25
CA TYR A 15 1.05 -2.03 -9.20
C TYR A 15 0.85 -3.42 -9.80
N THR A 16 0.07 -3.55 -10.87
CA THR A 16 -0.10 -4.77 -11.67
C THR A 16 1.17 -5.08 -12.47
N ARG A 17 1.95 -4.10 -12.97
CA ARG A 17 3.30 -4.33 -13.55
C ARG A 17 4.32 -4.74 -12.50
N ILE A 18 4.25 -4.20 -11.28
CA ILE A 18 5.13 -4.56 -10.15
C ILE A 18 4.75 -5.96 -9.66
N PHE A 19 3.46 -6.28 -9.60
CA PHE A 19 2.91 -7.59 -9.28
C PHE A 19 3.24 -8.62 -10.37
N LEU A 20 3.14 -8.26 -11.66
CA LEU A 20 3.57 -9.10 -12.78
C LEU A 20 5.09 -9.27 -12.78
N ARG A 21 5.89 -8.23 -12.50
CA ARG A 21 7.35 -8.36 -12.38
C ARG A 21 7.80 -9.18 -11.16
N SER A 22 7.09 -9.12 -10.03
CA SER A 22 7.36 -9.96 -8.86
C SER A 22 6.90 -11.39 -9.06
N SER A 23 5.78 -11.60 -9.76
CA SER A 23 5.28 -12.92 -10.16
C SER A 23 6.20 -13.57 -11.20
N ILE A 24 6.70 -12.81 -12.18
CA ILE A 24 7.64 -13.28 -13.22
C ILE A 24 9.04 -13.55 -12.64
N LYS A 25 9.52 -12.75 -11.67
CA LYS A 25 10.80 -13.02 -10.98
C LYS A 25 10.76 -14.25 -10.06
N HIS A 26 9.59 -14.60 -9.51
CA HIS A 26 9.42 -15.86 -8.79
C HIS A 26 9.26 -17.07 -9.71
N VAL A 27 8.74 -16.88 -10.93
CA VAL A 27 8.57 -17.94 -11.93
C VAL A 27 9.91 -18.42 -12.52
N SER A 28 10.95 -17.59 -12.57
CA SER A 28 12.28 -18.04 -13.05
C SER A 28 13.14 -18.76 -12.00
N THR A 29 12.69 -18.84 -10.74
CA THR A 29 13.43 -19.52 -9.64
C THR A 29 12.70 -20.71 -9.03
N THR A 30 11.53 -21.11 -9.57
CA THR A 30 10.79 -22.32 -9.13
C THR A 30 10.60 -23.37 -10.23
N GLN A 31 11.37 -23.32 -11.32
CA GLN A 31 11.44 -24.41 -12.32
C GLN A 31 12.24 -25.65 -11.85
N LYS A 32 12.68 -25.68 -10.59
CA LYS A 32 13.10 -26.89 -9.89
C LYS A 32 12.46 -26.85 -8.52
N ILE A 33 11.64 -27.86 -8.21
CA ILE A 33 11.14 -28.31 -6.90
C ILE A 33 9.61 -28.47 -6.92
N ARG A 34 9.23 -29.76 -6.92
CA ARG A 34 7.98 -30.39 -6.46
C ARG A 34 6.77 -30.44 -7.40
N SER A 35 6.79 -31.51 -8.21
CA SER A 35 5.70 -32.50 -8.20
C SER A 35 5.55 -33.15 -6.82
N GLU A 36 4.37 -33.69 -6.55
CA GLU A 36 3.98 -34.54 -5.41
C GLU A 36 3.37 -33.83 -4.19
N THR A 37 2.04 -33.94 -4.10
CA THR A 37 1.30 -34.01 -2.84
C THR A 37 0.42 -35.26 -2.90
N LEU A 38 0.61 -36.19 -1.95
CA LEU A 38 -0.41 -36.95 -1.21
C LEU A 38 0.16 -38.30 -0.73
N SER A 39 0.82 -38.29 0.44
CA SER A 39 0.72 -39.36 1.45
C SER A 39 1.63 -39.04 2.64
N ILE A 40 1.12 -39.34 3.83
CA ILE A 40 1.83 -39.25 5.12
C ILE A 40 2.99 -40.25 5.10
N GLU A 41 4.24 -39.79 5.26
CA GLU A 41 5.25 -40.39 6.15
C GLU A 41 6.57 -39.59 6.18
N LYS A 42 7.31 -39.79 7.27
CA LYS A 42 8.52 -39.07 7.68
C LYS A 42 9.66 -39.26 6.67
N GLU A 43 10.31 -38.18 6.24
CA GLU A 43 11.76 -38.16 6.06
C GLU A 43 12.33 -36.73 6.02
N LYS A 44 13.42 -36.54 6.78
CA LYS A 44 14.24 -35.33 6.83
C LYS A 44 15.09 -35.24 5.56
N LEU A 45 15.23 -34.06 4.97
CA LEU A 45 16.50 -33.54 4.39
C LEU A 45 16.34 -32.03 4.06
N PRO A 46 17.46 -31.28 3.94
CA PRO A 46 17.57 -29.91 4.44
C PRO A 46 17.43 -28.86 3.33
N GLU A 47 16.77 -27.74 3.64
CA GLU A 47 16.79 -26.54 2.81
C GLU A 47 17.54 -25.42 3.52
N SER A 48 18.52 -24.87 2.81
CA SER A 48 19.44 -23.83 3.23
C SER A 48 18.80 -22.45 3.32
N GLY A 49 19.16 -21.68 4.35
CA GLY A 49 19.31 -20.23 4.24
C GLY A 49 18.17 -19.31 4.68
N LYS A 50 17.11 -19.79 5.35
CA LYS A 50 16.22 -18.90 6.13
C LYS A 50 16.49 -19.10 7.61
N LYS A 51 16.87 -18.02 8.31
CA LYS A 51 17.01 -18.04 9.78
C LYS A 51 15.70 -18.58 10.36
N GLN A 52 15.75 -19.74 11.02
CA GLN A 52 14.59 -20.43 11.53
C GLN A 52 14.06 -19.58 12.70
N TYR A 53 12.87 -18.98 12.53
CA TYR A 53 12.24 -18.14 13.54
C TYR A 53 11.95 -19.02 14.76
N ASN A 54 12.67 -18.78 15.86
CA ASN A 54 12.67 -19.66 17.03
C ASN A 54 11.94 -19.03 18.23
N LEU A 55 11.92 -19.72 19.37
CA LEU A 55 11.27 -19.21 20.59
C LEU A 55 11.87 -17.88 21.07
N ASP A 56 13.20 -17.73 21.04
CA ASP A 56 13.86 -16.48 21.46
C ASP A 56 13.46 -15.29 20.58
N ASP A 57 13.34 -15.50 19.27
CA ASP A 57 12.86 -14.49 18.32
C ASP A 57 11.39 -14.11 18.61
N LEU A 58 10.57 -15.08 19.01
CA LEU A 58 9.18 -14.86 19.42
C LEU A 58 9.11 -14.03 20.71
N LEU A 59 9.89 -14.41 21.73
CA LEU A 59 9.96 -13.73 23.03
C LEU A 59 10.45 -12.29 22.85
N GLN A 60 11.50 -12.08 22.06
CA GLN A 60 12.01 -10.75 21.74
C GLN A 60 10.96 -9.89 21.01
N HIS A 61 10.16 -10.50 20.12
CA HIS A 61 9.08 -9.82 19.43
C HIS A 61 7.98 -9.37 20.40
N VAL A 62 7.55 -10.25 21.29
CA VAL A 62 6.53 -9.96 22.31
C VAL A 62 7.01 -8.85 23.25
N HIS A 63 8.26 -8.92 23.73
CA HIS A 63 8.85 -7.89 24.59
C HIS A 63 9.02 -6.53 23.90
N SER A 64 9.04 -6.48 22.56
CA SER A 64 9.09 -5.23 21.81
C SER A 64 7.77 -4.45 21.79
N GLY A 65 6.70 -5.00 22.38
CA GLY A 65 5.37 -4.37 22.42
C GLY A 65 4.67 -4.29 21.07
N ARG A 66 5.11 -5.09 20.09
CA ARG A 66 4.50 -5.17 18.76
C ARG A 66 3.27 -6.09 18.78
N ASN A 67 2.32 -5.81 17.89
CA ASN A 67 1.13 -6.66 17.73
C ASN A 67 1.53 -8.10 17.41
N PHE A 68 0.95 -9.01 18.16
CA PHE A 68 1.17 -10.45 18.07
C PHE A 68 -0.02 -11.13 17.41
N TYR A 69 0.24 -12.14 16.58
CA TYR A 69 -0.78 -12.95 15.92
C TYR A 69 -0.61 -14.42 16.30
N LEU A 70 -1.71 -15.15 16.55
CA LEU A 70 -1.65 -16.55 16.99
C LEU A 70 -0.85 -17.44 16.00
N LYS A 71 -0.88 -17.12 14.71
CA LYS A 71 -0.13 -17.83 13.68
C LYS A 71 1.39 -17.85 13.92
N GLN A 72 1.94 -16.81 14.54
CA GLN A 72 3.36 -16.75 14.86
C GLN A 72 3.71 -17.78 15.94
N LEU A 73 2.86 -17.95 16.96
CA LEU A 73 3.02 -19.01 17.96
C LEU A 73 2.98 -20.39 17.32
N ILE A 74 1.99 -20.63 16.44
CA ILE A 74 1.82 -21.91 15.75
C ILE A 74 3.05 -22.28 14.93
N ASN A 75 3.67 -21.31 14.25
CA ASN A 75 4.87 -21.56 13.45
C ASN A 75 6.10 -21.92 14.31
N VAL A 76 6.20 -21.34 15.51
CA VAL A 76 7.33 -21.56 16.43
C VAL A 76 7.12 -22.79 17.31
N PHE A 77 5.87 -23.21 17.52
CA PHE A 77 5.49 -24.34 18.37
C PHE A 77 6.35 -25.62 18.16
N PRO A 78 6.69 -26.06 16.92
CA PRO A 78 7.54 -27.23 16.71
C PRO A 78 8.99 -27.08 17.18
N THR A 79 9.45 -25.85 17.41
CA THR A 79 10.84 -25.56 17.82
C THR A 79 10.99 -25.43 19.34
N ILE A 80 9.90 -25.50 20.09
CA ILE A 80 9.89 -25.31 21.55
C ILE A 80 10.37 -26.58 22.24
N ASP A 81 11.42 -26.46 23.05
CA ASP A 81 11.87 -27.51 23.95
C ASP A 81 11.10 -27.45 25.29
N PHE A 82 10.08 -28.30 25.41
CA PHE A 82 9.22 -28.39 26.61
C PHE A 82 9.89 -29.05 27.82
N TYR A 83 11.05 -29.72 27.67
CA TYR A 83 11.80 -30.30 28.80
C TYR A 83 12.53 -29.23 29.59
N HIS A 84 13.06 -28.20 28.91
CA HIS A 84 13.85 -27.13 29.52
C HIS A 84 13.17 -25.76 29.47
N LEU A 85 11.87 -25.73 29.18
CA LEU A 85 11.09 -24.50 29.13
C LEU A 85 10.98 -23.88 30.53
N LYS A 86 11.36 -22.60 30.65
CA LYS A 86 11.26 -21.85 31.91
C LYS A 86 9.80 -21.57 32.25
N THR A 87 9.51 -21.45 33.54
CA THR A 87 8.15 -21.14 34.03
C THR A 87 7.59 -19.85 33.45
N ASP A 88 8.38 -18.78 33.35
CA ASP A 88 7.93 -17.50 32.81
C ASP A 88 7.61 -17.59 31.31
N ASP A 89 8.40 -18.36 30.57
CA ASP A 89 8.18 -18.59 29.14
C ASP A 89 6.89 -19.41 28.94
N ALA A 90 6.67 -20.46 29.73
CA ALA A 90 5.42 -21.25 29.71
C ALA A 90 4.17 -20.39 30.02
N ILE A 91 4.26 -19.52 31.03
CA ILE A 91 3.19 -18.57 31.38
C ILE A 91 2.93 -17.62 30.22
N LEU A 92 3.98 -17.13 29.55
CA LEU A 92 3.83 -16.25 28.41
C LEU A 92 3.17 -16.97 27.23
N LEU A 93 3.55 -18.21 26.91
CA LEU A 93 2.90 -19.00 25.86
C LEU A 93 1.39 -19.15 26.11
N PHE A 94 0.98 -19.37 27.36
CA PHE A 94 -0.43 -19.40 27.73
C PHE A 94 -1.12 -18.03 27.58
N LYS A 95 -0.47 -16.92 28.00
CA LYS A 95 -1.01 -15.57 27.77
C LYS A 95 -1.21 -15.27 26.28
N LEU A 96 -0.33 -15.79 25.44
CA LEU A 96 -0.41 -15.76 23.97
C LEU A 96 -1.41 -16.79 23.41
N CYS A 97 -2.24 -17.41 24.25
CA CYS A 97 -3.40 -18.19 23.85
C CYS A 97 -4.68 -17.67 24.54
N GLY A 98 -4.63 -16.50 25.17
CA GLY A 98 -5.75 -15.92 25.95
C GLY A 98 -6.41 -14.72 25.26
N SER A 99 -7.13 -13.93 26.06
CA SER A 99 -7.93 -12.78 25.63
C SER A 99 -7.10 -11.63 25.02
N SER A 100 -5.77 -11.66 25.19
CA SER A 100 -4.83 -10.71 24.57
C SER A 100 -4.76 -10.82 23.04
N ILE A 101 -5.13 -11.98 22.49
CA ILE A 101 -5.14 -12.27 21.06
C ILE A 101 -6.56 -12.14 20.54
N LYS A 102 -6.83 -11.09 19.77
CA LYS A 102 -8.16 -10.84 19.19
C LYS A 102 -8.28 -11.28 17.72
N ASP A 103 -7.20 -11.70 17.06
CA ASP A 103 -7.15 -12.19 15.66
C ASP A 103 -7.48 -13.69 15.50
N SER A 104 -8.14 -14.32 16.48
CA SER A 104 -8.49 -15.74 16.40
C SER A 104 -9.69 -16.11 17.26
N SER A 105 -10.35 -17.23 16.90
CA SER A 105 -11.49 -17.78 17.63
C SER A 105 -11.09 -18.39 18.99
N CYS A 106 -12.02 -18.43 19.94
CA CYS A 106 -11.82 -19.06 21.25
C CYS A 106 -11.37 -20.52 21.11
N ASP A 107 -11.98 -21.27 20.21
CA ASP A 107 -11.63 -22.67 19.94
C ASP A 107 -10.21 -22.82 19.43
N ARG A 108 -9.79 -21.96 18.50
CA ARG A 108 -8.46 -22.03 17.90
C ARG A 108 -7.38 -21.68 18.92
N ARG A 109 -7.62 -20.67 19.75
CA ARG A 109 -6.74 -20.34 20.89
C ARG A 109 -6.69 -21.47 21.91
N ASN A 110 -7.84 -22.08 22.21
CA ASN A 110 -7.90 -23.21 23.14
C ASN A 110 -7.15 -24.42 22.61
N ASN A 111 -7.25 -24.77 21.33
CA ASN A 111 -6.52 -25.91 20.76
C ASN A 111 -5.01 -25.79 21.00
N VAL A 112 -4.44 -24.61 20.74
CA VAL A 112 -3.01 -24.35 21.02
C VAL A 112 -2.72 -24.40 22.52
N CYS A 113 -3.60 -23.81 23.34
CA CYS A 113 -3.51 -23.88 24.81
C CYS A 113 -3.48 -25.34 25.32
N GLN A 114 -4.37 -26.19 24.82
CA GLN A 114 -4.43 -27.61 25.19
C GLN A 114 -3.19 -28.37 24.74
N ASP A 115 -2.63 -28.05 23.56
CA ASP A 115 -1.40 -28.68 23.08
C ASP A 115 -0.18 -28.30 23.94
N ILE A 116 -0.07 -27.03 24.35
CA ILE A 116 0.94 -26.57 25.31
C ILE A 116 0.79 -27.33 26.63
N TYR A 117 -0.44 -27.40 27.17
CA TYR A 117 -0.71 -28.07 28.43
C TYR A 117 -0.38 -29.58 28.38
N LYS A 118 -0.79 -30.27 27.31
CA LYS A 118 -0.47 -31.69 27.07
C LYS A 118 1.04 -31.92 27.02
N LYS A 119 1.80 -31.07 26.33
CA LYS A 119 3.26 -31.18 26.24
C LYS A 119 3.94 -30.98 27.60
N LEU A 120 3.54 -29.97 28.36
CA LEU A 120 4.06 -29.74 29.71
C LEU A 120 3.71 -30.86 30.70
N LYS A 121 2.51 -31.45 30.58
CA LYS A 121 2.11 -32.62 31.37
C LYS A 121 2.98 -33.83 31.04
N LEU A 122 3.29 -34.07 29.76
CA LEU A 122 4.15 -35.18 29.31
C LEU A 122 5.62 -35.00 29.75
N THR A 123 6.13 -33.77 29.81
CA THR A 123 7.51 -33.49 30.25
C THR A 123 7.66 -33.30 31.76
N ASN A 124 6.57 -33.48 32.53
CA ASN A 124 6.50 -33.26 33.97
C ASN A 124 6.99 -31.87 34.42
N ASN A 125 6.73 -30.84 33.59
CA ASN A 125 7.17 -29.46 33.80
C ASN A 125 5.98 -28.53 34.17
N LEU A 126 5.01 -29.06 34.93
CA LEU A 126 3.87 -28.32 35.45
C LEU A 126 4.14 -27.88 36.90
N ASN A 127 3.78 -26.64 37.21
CA ASN A 127 3.75 -26.12 38.58
C ASN A 127 2.50 -25.27 38.81
N VAL A 128 2.24 -24.89 40.07
CA VAL A 128 1.03 -24.14 40.46
C VAL A 128 0.87 -22.82 39.69
N LYS A 129 1.96 -22.11 39.40
CA LYS A 129 1.89 -20.83 38.65
C LYS A 129 1.49 -21.05 37.19
N ILE A 130 2.07 -22.08 36.54
CA ILE A 130 1.71 -22.48 35.18
C ILE A 130 0.25 -22.92 35.12
N LEU A 131 -0.18 -23.69 36.13
CA LEU A 131 -1.56 -24.15 36.24
C LEU A 131 -2.56 -22.99 36.39
N ASN A 132 -2.26 -22.02 37.26
CA ASN A 132 -3.09 -20.82 37.42
C ASN A 132 -3.23 -20.05 36.11
N GLN A 133 -2.12 -19.88 35.37
CA GLN A 133 -2.17 -19.24 34.07
C GLN A 133 -2.95 -20.06 33.03
N TYR A 134 -2.83 -21.39 33.02
CA TYR A 134 -3.63 -22.27 32.16
C TYR A 134 -5.13 -22.13 32.45
N ILE A 135 -5.54 -22.13 33.72
CA ILE A 135 -6.94 -21.95 34.12
C ILE A 135 -7.47 -20.60 33.60
N LYS A 136 -6.72 -19.52 33.84
CA LYS A 136 -7.08 -18.17 33.35
C LYS A 136 -7.23 -18.14 31.82
N THR A 137 -6.32 -18.80 31.11
CA THR A 137 -6.34 -18.88 29.64
C THR A 137 -7.53 -19.68 29.13
N CYS A 138 -7.95 -20.73 29.84
CA CYS A 138 -9.16 -21.48 29.50
C CYS A 138 -10.43 -20.67 29.79
N THR A 139 -10.48 -19.90 30.88
CA THR A 139 -11.56 -18.94 31.15
C THR A 139 -11.66 -17.90 30.02
N ASP A 140 -10.54 -17.33 29.58
CA ASP A 140 -10.47 -16.42 28.44
C ASP A 140 -11.00 -17.05 27.13
N ASN A 141 -10.78 -18.36 26.96
CA ASN A 141 -11.25 -19.14 25.83
C ASN A 141 -12.64 -19.76 26.02
N LYS A 142 -13.35 -19.38 27.10
CA LYS A 142 -14.70 -19.87 27.42
C LYS A 142 -14.79 -21.39 27.57
N VAL A 143 -13.72 -22.03 28.02
CA VAL A 143 -13.65 -23.46 28.26
C VAL A 143 -13.88 -23.74 29.74
N LEU A 144 -14.89 -24.57 30.02
CA LEU A 144 -15.19 -25.02 31.36
C LEU A 144 -14.10 -25.95 31.84
N ILE A 145 -13.44 -25.56 32.93
CA ILE A 145 -12.54 -26.43 33.67
C ILE A 145 -13.26 -26.89 34.92
N TYR A 146 -13.77 -28.11 34.87
CA TYR A 146 -14.19 -28.82 36.05
C TYR A 146 -13.71 -30.26 35.98
N ASN A 147 -12.42 -30.45 36.27
CA ASN A 147 -11.86 -31.79 36.39
C ASN A 147 -11.43 -32.02 37.83
N GLN A 148 -12.03 -33.02 38.48
CA GLN A 148 -11.51 -33.61 39.71
C GLN A 148 -10.02 -34.01 39.53
N GLU A 149 -9.60 -34.37 38.32
CA GLU A 149 -8.19 -34.65 37.99
C GLU A 149 -7.24 -33.46 38.20
N LEU A 150 -7.69 -32.21 38.03
CA LEU A 150 -6.86 -31.02 38.26
C LEU A 150 -6.65 -30.75 39.76
N LEU A 151 -7.68 -31.03 40.56
CA LEU A 151 -7.64 -30.94 42.02
C LEU A 151 -6.81 -32.07 42.67
N ASN A 152 -6.66 -33.20 41.97
CA ASN A 152 -5.96 -34.39 42.48
C ASN A 152 -4.44 -34.41 42.19
N ASN A 153 -3.95 -33.63 41.21
CA ASN A 153 -2.56 -33.73 40.75
C ASN A 153 -1.58 -32.73 41.41
N LEU A 154 -2.07 -31.61 41.96
CA LEU A 154 -1.29 -30.58 42.66
C LEU A 154 -2.17 -29.97 43.76
N GLU A 155 -1.64 -29.75 44.97
CA GLU A 155 -2.40 -29.11 46.06
C GLU A 155 -2.85 -27.69 45.63
N PRO A 156 -4.17 -27.45 45.42
CA PRO A 156 -4.66 -26.18 44.94
C PRO A 156 -4.44 -25.09 46.00
N ASN A 157 -3.75 -24.01 45.64
CA ASN A 157 -3.62 -22.86 46.53
C ASN A 157 -4.87 -21.96 46.47
N LYS A 158 -4.96 -20.98 47.38
CA LYS A 158 -6.06 -19.98 47.42
C LYS A 158 -6.34 -19.34 46.05
N GLU A 159 -5.29 -19.04 45.28
CA GLU A 159 -5.38 -18.45 43.95
C GLU A 159 -5.99 -19.42 42.94
N THR A 160 -5.59 -20.70 42.97
CA THR A 160 -6.10 -21.76 42.09
C THR A 160 -7.62 -21.90 42.26
N LEU A 161 -8.11 -21.99 43.50
CA LEU A 161 -9.55 -22.11 43.78
C LEU A 161 -10.33 -20.85 43.39
N SER A 162 -9.72 -19.67 43.53
CA SER A 162 -10.36 -18.41 43.11
C SER A 162 -10.51 -18.32 41.59
N LEU A 163 -9.49 -18.75 40.82
CA LEU A 163 -9.53 -18.82 39.36
C LEU A 163 -10.50 -19.90 38.86
N LEU A 164 -10.58 -21.04 39.54
CA LEU A 164 -11.59 -22.05 39.24
C LEU A 164 -13.01 -21.53 39.51
N LEU A 165 -13.21 -20.80 40.62
CA LEU A 165 -14.48 -20.15 40.92
C LEU A 165 -14.84 -19.13 39.83
N GLU A 166 -13.89 -18.31 39.39
CA GLU A 166 -14.07 -17.37 38.27
C GLU A 166 -14.51 -18.11 37.00
N ASN A 167 -13.81 -19.20 36.62
CA ASN A 167 -14.13 -19.99 35.43
C ASN A 167 -15.58 -20.50 35.45
N VAL A 168 -16.00 -21.15 36.54
CA VAL A 168 -17.37 -21.70 36.63
C VAL A 168 -18.42 -20.60 36.69
N CYS A 169 -18.13 -19.46 37.33
CA CYS A 169 -19.04 -18.32 37.39
C CYS A 169 -19.21 -17.63 36.05
N GLU A 170 -18.11 -17.41 35.32
CA GLU A 170 -18.12 -16.84 33.97
C GLU A 170 -18.91 -17.68 32.97
N LEU A 171 -18.94 -19.00 33.18
CA LEU A 171 -19.66 -19.97 32.34
C LEU A 171 -21.04 -20.36 32.91
N GLY A 172 -21.49 -19.72 33.98
CA GLY A 172 -22.84 -19.87 34.53
C GLY A 172 -23.10 -21.17 35.30
N GLN A 173 -22.07 -21.96 35.64
CA GLN A 173 -22.21 -23.27 36.27
C GLN A 173 -22.39 -23.18 37.80
N ILE A 174 -23.62 -22.93 38.25
CA ILE A 174 -23.92 -22.65 39.67
C ILE A 174 -23.61 -23.81 40.62
N GLU A 175 -23.92 -25.04 40.22
CA GLU A 175 -23.65 -26.23 41.06
C GLU A 175 -22.15 -26.43 41.31
N SER A 176 -21.34 -26.25 40.27
CA SER A 176 -19.88 -26.35 40.37
C SER A 176 -19.28 -25.23 41.23
N ALA A 177 -19.84 -24.02 41.15
CA ALA A 177 -19.43 -22.90 42.00
C ALA A 177 -19.71 -23.17 43.48
N LEU A 178 -20.88 -23.72 43.81
CA LEU A 178 -21.23 -24.09 45.19
C LEU A 178 -20.25 -25.13 45.75
N LYS A 179 -19.90 -26.15 44.97
CA LYS A 179 -18.88 -27.15 45.37
C LYS A 179 -17.51 -26.52 45.65
N ILE A 180 -17.07 -25.57 44.82
CA ILE A 180 -15.80 -24.86 45.05
C ILE A 180 -15.88 -24.01 46.32
N LEU A 181 -16.99 -23.33 46.57
CA LEU A 181 -17.20 -22.55 47.80
C LEU A 181 -17.20 -23.44 49.05
N GLU A 182 -17.75 -24.65 48.98
CA GLU A 182 -17.68 -25.65 50.05
C GLU A 182 -16.24 -26.11 50.32
N ILE A 183 -15.44 -26.33 49.26
CA ILE A 183 -14.01 -26.65 49.40
C ILE A 183 -13.26 -25.49 50.05
N MET A 184 -13.51 -24.26 49.61
CA MET A 184 -12.89 -23.06 50.22
C MET A 184 -13.27 -22.93 51.70
N LYS A 185 -14.53 -23.22 52.07
CA LYS A 185 -15.00 -23.19 53.46
C LYS A 185 -14.35 -24.30 54.30
N THR A 186 -14.32 -25.53 53.80
CA THR A 186 -13.69 -26.68 54.49
C THR A 186 -12.20 -26.45 54.73
N ASN A 187 -11.52 -25.79 53.77
CA ASN A 187 -10.09 -25.47 53.87
C ASN A 187 -9.81 -24.14 54.61
N ASN A 188 -10.82 -23.50 55.23
CA ASN A 188 -10.71 -22.22 55.93
C ASN A 188 -10.10 -21.08 55.07
N ILE A 189 -10.39 -21.05 53.77
CA ILE A 189 -9.90 -20.03 52.84
C ILE A 189 -10.93 -18.88 52.77
N PRO A 190 -10.58 -17.65 53.17
CA PRO A 190 -11.52 -16.53 53.14
C PRO A 190 -11.78 -16.06 51.71
N LEU A 191 -13.04 -15.68 51.44
CA LEU A 191 -13.46 -15.10 50.17
C LEU A 191 -12.78 -13.74 49.95
N SER A 192 -12.22 -13.55 48.75
CA SER A 192 -11.68 -12.26 48.31
C SER A 192 -12.76 -11.39 47.66
N PRO A 193 -12.52 -10.07 47.46
CA PRO A 193 -13.39 -9.22 46.68
C PRO A 193 -13.69 -9.73 45.27
N GLU A 194 -12.73 -10.37 44.61
CA GLU A 194 -12.92 -10.99 43.30
C GLU A 194 -13.88 -12.19 43.38
N ASN A 195 -13.81 -13.00 44.44
CA ASN A 195 -14.78 -14.08 44.67
C ASN A 195 -16.20 -13.51 44.84
N MET A 196 -16.36 -12.36 45.52
CA MET A 196 -17.66 -11.72 45.69
C MET A 196 -18.25 -11.23 44.35
N ASN A 197 -17.42 -10.62 43.49
CA ASN A 197 -17.80 -10.25 42.12
C ASN A 197 -18.27 -11.47 41.30
N ASN A 198 -17.56 -12.59 41.40
CA ASN A 198 -17.91 -13.83 40.71
C ASN A 198 -19.24 -14.41 41.21
N ILE A 199 -19.52 -14.33 42.52
CA ILE A 199 -20.80 -14.75 43.10
C ILE A 199 -21.95 -13.84 42.62
N ILE A 200 -21.76 -12.52 42.57
CA ILE A 200 -22.78 -11.62 42.01
C ILE A 200 -23.07 -11.98 40.55
N LEU A 201 -22.02 -12.18 39.75
CA LEU A 201 -22.12 -12.55 38.34
C LEU A 201 -22.93 -13.84 38.17
N ILE A 202 -22.59 -14.92 38.89
CA ILE A 202 -23.24 -16.23 38.68
C ILE A 202 -24.71 -16.23 39.12
N HIS A 203 -25.05 -15.48 40.17
CA HIS A 203 -26.45 -15.32 40.59
C HIS A 203 -27.25 -14.51 39.55
N ALA A 204 -26.67 -13.43 39.01
CA ALA A 204 -27.31 -12.64 37.95
C ALA A 204 -27.51 -13.46 36.66
N VAL A 205 -26.51 -14.25 36.26
CA VAL A 205 -26.58 -15.13 35.07
C VAL A 205 -27.71 -16.17 35.19
N ASN A 206 -27.92 -16.74 36.38
CA ASN A 206 -28.88 -17.84 36.57
C ASN A 206 -30.29 -17.41 37.00
N GLY A 207 -30.47 -16.19 37.51
CA GLY A 207 -31.76 -15.76 38.06
C GLY A 207 -32.07 -14.27 37.96
N GLY A 208 -31.33 -13.53 37.12
CA GLY A 208 -31.58 -12.11 36.86
C GLY A 208 -31.31 -11.21 38.06
N LEU A 209 -32.00 -10.07 38.09
CA LEU A 209 -31.76 -9.04 39.11
C LEU A 209 -32.20 -9.52 40.50
N ALA A 210 -33.29 -10.29 40.58
CA ALA A 210 -33.88 -10.73 41.84
C ALA A 210 -32.92 -11.58 42.69
N THR A 211 -32.25 -12.57 42.08
CA THR A 211 -31.29 -13.42 42.78
C THR A 211 -30.02 -12.65 43.12
N ALA A 212 -29.51 -11.82 42.22
CA ALA A 212 -28.32 -11.02 42.46
C ALA A 212 -28.51 -10.00 43.60
N GLU A 213 -29.71 -9.42 43.72
CA GLU A 213 -30.06 -8.55 44.83
C GLU A 213 -29.95 -9.23 46.20
N THR A 214 -30.24 -10.53 46.30
CA THR A 214 -30.09 -11.25 47.58
C THR A 214 -28.63 -11.26 48.04
N VAL A 215 -27.69 -11.42 47.10
CA VAL A 215 -26.24 -11.36 47.36
C VAL A 215 -25.82 -9.94 47.71
N LEU A 216 -26.29 -8.93 46.98
CA LEU A 216 -25.99 -7.52 47.27
C LEU A 216 -26.52 -7.08 48.65
N LYS A 217 -27.72 -7.52 49.04
CA LYS A 217 -28.29 -7.30 50.38
C LYS A 217 -27.45 -7.99 51.45
N SER A 218 -26.98 -9.20 51.19
CA SER A 218 -26.07 -9.93 52.09
C SER A 218 -24.74 -9.19 52.28
N LEU A 219 -24.14 -8.66 51.21
CA LEU A 219 -22.92 -7.85 51.29
C LEU A 219 -23.12 -6.56 52.11
N LYS A 220 -24.24 -5.86 51.91
CA LYS A 220 -24.60 -4.70 52.73
C LYS A 220 -24.78 -5.07 54.20
N SER A 221 -25.44 -6.19 54.49
CA SER A 221 -25.63 -6.68 55.87
C SER A 221 -24.30 -7.02 56.55
N ALA A 222 -23.32 -7.48 55.78
CA ALA A 222 -21.94 -7.71 56.21
C ALA A 222 -21.09 -6.43 56.28
N LYS A 223 -21.70 -5.24 56.09
CA LYS A 223 -21.04 -3.92 56.07
C LYS A 223 -19.95 -3.77 55.00
N ILE A 224 -20.09 -4.48 53.88
CA ILE A 224 -19.19 -4.35 52.73
C ILE A 224 -19.77 -3.30 51.79
N GLU A 225 -19.00 -2.25 51.50
CA GLU A 225 -19.40 -1.20 50.58
C GLU A 225 -19.45 -1.70 49.12
N LEU A 226 -20.54 -1.38 48.43
CA LEU A 226 -20.72 -1.69 47.02
C LEU A 226 -19.89 -0.74 46.15
N LYS A 227 -18.79 -1.27 45.62
CA LYS A 227 -17.94 -0.63 44.61
C LYS A 227 -18.42 -0.86 43.17
N ASP A 228 -17.92 -0.03 42.25
CA ASP A 228 -18.20 -0.08 40.80
C ASP A 228 -17.97 -1.47 40.17
N LEU A 229 -16.92 -2.19 40.62
CA LEU A 229 -16.63 -3.55 40.14
C LEU A 229 -17.74 -4.57 40.44
N HIS A 230 -18.43 -4.44 41.59
CA HIS A 230 -19.57 -5.31 41.91
C HIS A 230 -20.74 -5.04 40.96
N MET A 231 -20.94 -3.77 40.62
CA MET A 231 -21.99 -3.38 39.70
C MET A 231 -21.65 -3.83 38.28
N LEU A 232 -20.40 -3.70 37.84
CA LEU A 232 -19.94 -4.25 36.57
C LEU A 232 -20.27 -5.75 36.45
N SER A 233 -20.01 -6.54 37.51
CA SER A 233 -20.37 -7.97 37.56
C SER A 233 -21.88 -8.21 37.47
N LEU A 234 -22.69 -7.38 38.12
CA LEU A 234 -24.15 -7.41 38.01
C LEU A 234 -24.58 -7.16 36.56
N TYR A 235 -24.19 -6.02 35.96
CA TYR A 235 -24.58 -5.67 34.60
C TYR A 235 -24.10 -6.69 33.57
N LYS A 236 -22.86 -7.18 33.71
CA LYS A 236 -22.33 -8.28 32.91
C LYS A 236 -23.22 -9.51 33.03
N GLY A 237 -23.62 -9.89 34.24
CA GLY A 237 -24.50 -11.04 34.47
C GLY A 237 -25.90 -10.85 33.91
N LEU A 238 -26.48 -9.65 34.01
CA LEU A 238 -27.79 -9.32 33.42
C LEU A 238 -27.77 -9.35 31.89
N ILE A 239 -26.68 -8.90 31.26
CA ILE A 239 -26.47 -9.06 29.81
C ILE A 239 -26.45 -10.55 29.44
N LYS A 240 -25.77 -11.38 30.24
CA LYS A 240 -25.74 -12.83 30.03
C LYS A 240 -27.09 -13.51 30.24
N PHE A 241 -27.92 -12.98 31.15
CA PHE A 241 -29.29 -13.41 31.38
C PHE A 241 -30.26 -12.94 30.27
N GLN A 242 -29.88 -11.91 29.50
CA GLN A 242 -30.62 -11.38 28.33
C GLN A 242 -32.02 -10.84 28.64
N ASN A 243 -32.24 -10.32 29.86
CA ASN A 243 -33.48 -9.63 30.23
C ASN A 243 -33.25 -8.12 30.32
N PHE A 244 -33.83 -7.39 29.36
CA PHE A 244 -33.66 -5.95 29.27
C PHE A 244 -34.35 -5.18 30.41
N ASP A 245 -35.52 -5.65 30.87
CA ASP A 245 -36.25 -4.99 31.95
C ASP A 245 -35.48 -5.04 33.27
N ASP A 246 -34.88 -6.19 33.57
CA ASP A 246 -34.00 -6.35 34.73
C ASP A 246 -32.75 -5.48 34.60
N PHE A 247 -32.14 -5.42 33.41
CA PHE A 247 -30.99 -4.56 33.13
C PHE A 247 -31.33 -3.08 33.36
N LYS A 248 -32.48 -2.62 32.86
CA LYS A 248 -32.97 -1.25 33.01
C LYS A 248 -33.31 -0.91 34.47
N LYS A 249 -34.01 -1.80 35.18
CA LYS A 249 -34.26 -1.63 36.63
C LYS A 249 -32.96 -1.54 37.42
N ALA A 250 -31.94 -2.33 37.05
CA ALA A 250 -30.63 -2.25 37.68
C ALA A 250 -29.97 -0.88 37.45
N MET A 251 -30.08 -0.31 36.24
CA MET A 251 -29.61 1.06 35.94
C MET A 251 -30.26 2.13 36.81
N GLU A 252 -31.57 2.02 37.02
CA GLU A 252 -32.33 2.97 37.84
C GLU A 252 -31.99 2.83 39.33
N THR A 253 -31.76 1.59 39.79
CA THR A 253 -31.52 1.29 41.21
C THR A 253 -30.07 1.50 41.64
N TYR A 254 -29.12 1.23 40.73
CA TYR A 254 -27.69 1.24 40.99
C TYR A 254 -26.95 2.07 39.92
N PRO A 255 -27.06 3.41 39.97
CA PRO A 255 -26.39 4.29 39.01
C PRO A 255 -24.87 4.19 39.16
N VAL A 256 -24.17 3.97 38.03
CA VAL A 256 -22.70 3.84 37.98
C VAL A 256 -22.17 4.58 36.76
N HIS A 257 -20.99 5.18 36.92
CA HIS A 257 -20.24 5.77 35.83
C HIS A 257 -19.06 4.86 35.47
N PHE A 258 -19.21 4.09 34.39
CA PHE A 258 -18.14 3.22 33.95
C PHE A 258 -16.96 4.03 33.40
N ASN A 259 -15.76 3.57 33.69
CA ASN A 259 -14.57 3.99 32.98
C ASN A 259 -14.48 3.29 31.60
N LYS A 260 -13.48 3.67 30.80
CA LYS A 260 -13.29 3.15 29.43
C LYS A 260 -13.09 1.63 29.39
N SER A 261 -12.33 1.08 30.33
CA SER A 261 -12.01 -0.36 30.37
C SER A 261 -13.23 -1.18 30.77
N GLU A 262 -14.03 -0.69 31.72
CA GLU A 262 -15.27 -1.32 32.16
C GLU A 262 -16.33 -1.32 31.06
N LEU A 263 -16.45 -0.20 30.34
CA LEU A 263 -17.36 -0.09 29.19
C LEU A 263 -16.98 -1.06 28.07
N ILE A 264 -15.69 -1.25 27.78
CA ILE A 264 -15.22 -2.24 26.79
C ILE A 264 -15.71 -3.64 27.13
N ILE A 265 -15.69 -4.02 28.41
CA ILE A 265 -16.17 -5.34 28.86
C ILE A 265 -17.67 -5.50 28.56
N LEU A 266 -18.47 -4.46 28.83
CA LEU A 266 -19.92 -4.50 28.55
C LEU A 266 -20.21 -4.51 27.04
N ILE A 267 -19.50 -3.70 26.26
CA ILE A 267 -19.63 -3.69 24.79
C ILE A 267 -19.28 -5.07 24.21
N GLU A 268 -18.20 -5.69 24.69
CA GLU A 268 -17.81 -7.04 24.27
C GLU A 268 -18.90 -8.06 24.61
N GLU A 269 -19.47 -8.04 25.82
CA GLU A 269 -20.52 -8.98 26.23
C GLU A 269 -21.86 -8.75 25.52
N LEU A 270 -22.22 -7.49 25.22
CA LEU A 270 -23.39 -7.18 24.38
C LEU A 270 -23.19 -7.69 22.95
N GLY A 271 -22.01 -7.46 22.38
CA GLY A 271 -21.66 -7.89 21.04
C GLY A 271 -21.64 -9.41 20.87
N LEU A 272 -21.16 -10.16 21.87
CA LEU A 272 -21.15 -11.63 21.90
C LEU A 272 -22.55 -12.26 21.99
N ARG A 273 -23.59 -11.45 22.17
CA ARG A 273 -24.99 -11.90 22.32
C ARG A 273 -25.93 -11.27 21.31
N ASP A 274 -25.39 -10.50 20.38
CA ASP A 274 -26.18 -9.74 19.41
C ASP A 274 -27.22 -8.81 20.08
N LEU A 275 -26.84 -8.22 21.22
CA LEU A 275 -27.62 -7.24 21.99
C LEU A 275 -27.09 -5.81 21.78
N ASP A 276 -26.44 -5.53 20.65
CA ASP A 276 -25.85 -4.22 20.34
C ASP A 276 -26.89 -3.09 20.31
N VAL A 277 -28.16 -3.39 20.08
CA VAL A 277 -29.28 -2.43 20.18
C VAL A 277 -29.34 -1.77 21.56
N TRP A 278 -29.01 -2.51 22.63
CA TRP A 278 -29.03 -1.99 24.00
C TRP A 278 -28.02 -0.86 24.21
N LEU A 279 -26.98 -0.75 23.36
CA LEU A 279 -26.03 0.35 23.42
C LEU A 279 -26.70 1.72 23.29
N ASN A 280 -27.78 1.82 22.53
CA ASN A 280 -28.54 3.06 22.40
C ASN A 280 -29.22 3.46 23.71
N GLU A 281 -29.65 2.49 24.50
CA GLU A 281 -30.39 2.72 25.75
C GLU A 281 -29.45 3.00 26.93
N ILE A 282 -28.24 2.47 26.89
CA ILE A 282 -27.23 2.68 27.94
C ILE A 282 -26.33 3.89 27.67
N ALA A 283 -26.70 4.76 26.74
CA ALA A 283 -25.92 5.94 26.36
C ALA A 283 -25.58 6.84 27.55
N THR A 284 -26.45 6.90 28.57
CA THR A 284 -26.23 7.64 29.82
C THR A 284 -25.06 7.11 30.64
N LEU A 285 -24.75 5.81 30.53
CA LEU A 285 -23.65 5.17 31.27
C LEU A 285 -22.27 5.53 30.71
N TYR A 286 -22.20 6.10 29.51
CA TYR A 286 -20.94 6.41 28.85
C TYR A 286 -20.88 7.78 28.17
N SER A 287 -21.93 8.60 28.24
CA SER A 287 -21.98 9.93 27.62
C SER A 287 -20.91 10.89 28.16
N HIS A 288 -20.41 10.68 29.38
CA HIS A 288 -19.32 11.47 29.97
C HIS A 288 -17.94 11.10 29.40
N LEU A 289 -17.81 9.98 28.69
CA LEU A 289 -16.52 9.51 28.20
C LEU A 289 -16.13 10.19 26.90
N HIS A 290 -15.00 10.91 26.92
CA HIS A 290 -14.38 11.39 25.69
C HIS A 290 -13.82 10.22 24.87
N VAL A 291 -14.35 10.06 23.65
CA VAL A 291 -13.87 9.10 22.66
C VAL A 291 -12.47 9.51 22.20
N THR A 292 -11.45 8.92 22.82
CA THR A 292 -10.05 9.12 22.43
C THR A 292 -9.65 8.13 21.34
N ARG A 293 -8.60 8.43 20.57
CA ARG A 293 -8.07 7.50 19.57
C ARG A 293 -7.65 6.15 20.17
N GLU A 294 -7.07 6.16 21.37
CA GLU A 294 -6.74 4.93 22.11
C GLU A 294 -7.99 4.09 22.39
N PHE A 295 -9.06 4.72 22.84
CA PHE A 295 -10.33 4.04 23.08
C PHE A 295 -10.91 3.46 21.78
N GLN A 296 -10.89 4.23 20.68
CA GLN A 296 -11.31 3.73 19.36
C GLN A 296 -10.49 2.52 18.89
N MET A 297 -9.18 2.49 19.15
CA MET A 297 -8.34 1.34 18.81
C MET A 297 -8.70 0.09 19.64
N GLU A 298 -9.05 0.25 20.91
CA GLU A 298 -9.53 -0.87 21.73
C GLU A 298 -10.90 -1.36 21.26
N ILE A 299 -11.82 -0.46 20.91
CA ILE A 299 -13.11 -0.85 20.32
C ILE A 299 -12.91 -1.56 18.98
N GLU A 300 -12.00 -1.11 18.13
CA GLU A 300 -11.66 -1.80 16.89
C GLU A 300 -11.17 -3.24 17.15
N LYS A 301 -10.36 -3.46 18.19
CA LYS A 301 -9.93 -4.81 18.61
C LYS A 301 -11.10 -5.66 19.10
N VAL A 302 -12.04 -5.08 19.85
CA VAL A 302 -13.29 -5.76 20.26
C VAL A 302 -14.10 -6.14 19.02
N CYS A 303 -14.26 -5.25 18.06
CA CYS A 303 -14.98 -5.53 16.81
C CYS A 303 -14.31 -6.69 16.03
N ILE A 304 -12.97 -6.70 15.94
CA ILE A 304 -12.23 -7.81 15.34
C ILE A 304 -12.49 -9.11 16.13
N HIS A 305 -12.45 -9.07 17.46
CA HIS A 305 -12.76 -10.22 18.29
C HIS A 305 -14.14 -10.80 18.00
N LEU A 306 -15.16 -9.94 17.92
CA LEU A 306 -16.54 -10.33 17.63
C LEU A 306 -16.67 -10.99 16.24
N VAL A 307 -15.92 -10.51 15.24
CA VAL A 307 -15.85 -11.17 13.92
C VAL A 307 -15.31 -12.59 14.05
N HIS A 308 -14.23 -12.79 14.81
CA HIS A 308 -13.65 -14.12 15.05
C HIS A 308 -14.54 -15.03 15.91
N MET A 309 -15.50 -14.48 16.65
CA MET A 309 -16.54 -15.23 17.37
C MET A 309 -17.81 -15.48 16.54
N GLY A 310 -17.89 -14.98 15.31
CA GLY A 310 -19.05 -15.20 14.44
C GLY A 310 -20.18 -14.17 14.59
N HIS A 311 -19.93 -12.99 15.16
CA HIS A 311 -20.90 -11.91 15.34
C HIS A 311 -20.58 -10.67 14.45
N PRO A 312 -20.66 -10.78 13.11
CA PRO A 312 -20.23 -9.72 12.19
C PRO A 312 -21.15 -8.49 12.21
N VAL A 313 -22.47 -8.67 12.35
CA VAL A 313 -23.45 -7.57 12.33
C VAL A 313 -23.26 -6.68 13.56
N SER A 314 -23.26 -7.29 14.74
CA SER A 314 -23.01 -6.62 16.02
C SER A 314 -21.65 -5.91 16.03
N SER A 315 -20.61 -6.56 15.50
CA SER A 315 -19.29 -5.95 15.30
C SER A 315 -19.36 -4.67 14.47
N MET A 316 -20.04 -4.69 13.32
CA MET A 316 -20.15 -3.51 12.45
C MET A 316 -21.00 -2.40 13.08
N ASN A 317 -22.07 -2.74 13.80
CA ASN A 317 -22.90 -1.75 14.49
C ASN A 317 -22.14 -1.05 15.63
N ILE A 318 -21.40 -1.81 16.44
CA ILE A 318 -20.50 -1.27 17.47
C ILE A 318 -19.44 -0.38 16.82
N TYR A 319 -18.83 -0.83 15.71
CA TYR A 319 -17.82 -0.07 14.98
C TYR A 319 -18.38 1.29 14.49
N LYS A 320 -19.56 1.30 13.86
CA LYS A 320 -20.25 2.52 13.42
C LYS A 320 -20.59 3.46 14.57
N LYS A 321 -20.92 2.92 15.75
CA LYS A 321 -21.34 3.71 16.93
C LYS A 321 -20.18 4.48 17.58
N PHE A 322 -19.01 3.87 17.69
CA PHE A 322 -17.90 4.42 18.49
C PHE A 322 -16.73 4.98 17.68
N LEU A 323 -16.61 4.62 16.39
CA LEU A 323 -15.50 5.09 15.56
C LEU A 323 -15.93 6.22 14.61
N GLU A 324 -15.00 7.16 14.41
CA GLU A 324 -15.19 8.27 13.49
C GLU A 324 -14.91 7.84 12.03
N PRO A 325 -15.73 8.31 11.06
CA PRO A 325 -15.53 8.03 9.64
C PRO A 325 -14.16 8.48 9.12
N ARG A 326 -13.50 7.63 8.33
CA ARG A 326 -12.21 7.86 7.66
C ARG A 326 -12.27 7.29 6.24
N PRO A 327 -11.37 7.66 5.31
CA PRO A 327 -11.45 7.18 3.91
C PRO A 327 -11.47 5.65 3.74
N SER A 328 -10.97 4.89 4.71
CA SER A 328 -10.98 3.42 4.73
C SER A 328 -11.91 2.83 5.81
N PHE A 329 -12.97 3.55 6.20
CA PHE A 329 -13.87 3.16 7.28
C PHE A 329 -14.50 1.79 7.01
N GLY A 330 -14.50 0.92 8.03
CA GLY A 330 -15.07 -0.44 7.97
C GLY A 330 -14.22 -1.47 7.21
N LEU A 331 -13.19 -1.06 6.45
CA LEU A 331 -12.37 -1.97 5.64
C LEU A 331 -11.59 -2.97 6.51
N SER A 332 -11.10 -2.56 7.68
CA SER A 332 -10.38 -3.46 8.59
C SER A 332 -11.28 -4.60 9.06
N ILE A 333 -12.51 -4.30 9.48
CA ILE A 333 -13.47 -5.29 9.97
C ILE A 333 -13.91 -6.21 8.83
N LEU A 334 -14.35 -5.67 7.69
CA LEU A 334 -14.82 -6.47 6.55
C LEU A 334 -13.71 -7.35 5.95
N LYS A 335 -12.45 -6.89 5.98
CA LYS A 335 -11.30 -7.71 5.62
C LYS A 335 -11.14 -8.90 6.56
N GLU A 336 -11.28 -8.71 7.88
CA GLU A 336 -11.21 -9.81 8.83
C GLU A 336 -12.37 -10.80 8.62
N MET A 337 -13.58 -10.33 8.30
CA MET A 337 -14.71 -11.20 7.96
C MET A 337 -14.40 -12.13 6.77
N LEU A 338 -13.72 -11.61 5.73
CA LEU A 338 -13.24 -12.42 4.60
C LEU A 338 -12.21 -13.47 5.04
N HIS A 339 -11.29 -13.12 5.95
CA HIS A 339 -10.29 -14.05 6.46
C HIS A 339 -10.91 -15.17 7.32
N CYS A 340 -11.97 -14.86 8.06
CA CYS A 340 -12.74 -15.81 8.85
C CYS A 340 -13.68 -16.69 8.00
N ASN A 341 -13.77 -16.45 6.69
CA ASN A 341 -14.70 -17.14 5.79
C ASN A 341 -16.15 -17.09 6.30
N LEU A 342 -16.57 -15.92 6.78
CA LEU A 342 -17.96 -15.68 7.17
C LEU A 342 -18.86 -15.62 5.94
N ASP A 343 -20.16 -15.69 6.18
CA ASP A 343 -21.17 -15.61 5.12
C ASP A 343 -20.99 -14.36 4.25
N ILE A 344 -20.88 -14.59 2.94
CA ILE A 344 -20.55 -13.55 1.97
C ILE A 344 -21.72 -12.59 1.72
N GLU A 345 -22.96 -13.06 1.82
CA GLU A 345 -24.15 -12.22 1.67
C GLU A 345 -24.21 -11.19 2.80
N THR A 346 -23.92 -11.62 4.02
CA THR A 346 -23.77 -10.74 5.19
C THR A 346 -22.68 -9.70 4.96
N ILE A 347 -21.48 -10.08 4.51
CA ILE A 347 -20.38 -9.14 4.22
C ILE A 347 -20.80 -8.10 3.17
N ILE A 348 -21.47 -8.54 2.10
CA ILE A 348 -21.95 -7.65 1.03
C ILE A 348 -23.04 -6.70 1.54
N SER A 349 -23.96 -7.17 2.38
CA SER A 349 -25.00 -6.33 2.97
C SER A 349 -24.39 -5.21 3.82
N LEU A 350 -23.46 -5.53 4.72
CA LEU A 350 -22.78 -4.56 5.56
C LEU A 350 -21.93 -3.59 4.74
N ALA A 351 -21.28 -4.07 3.67
CA ALA A 351 -20.55 -3.20 2.75
C ALA A 351 -21.48 -2.23 2.02
N LYS A 352 -22.67 -2.67 1.60
CA LYS A 352 -23.69 -1.81 0.98
C LYS A 352 -24.21 -0.77 1.96
N ASP A 353 -24.46 -1.13 3.22
CA ASP A 353 -24.88 -0.19 4.27
C ASP A 353 -23.86 0.95 4.42
N LEU A 354 -22.55 0.65 4.40
CA LEU A 354 -21.52 1.69 4.45
C LEU A 354 -21.49 2.59 3.20
N VAL A 355 -21.90 2.07 2.04
CA VAL A 355 -22.04 2.88 0.82
C VAL A 355 -23.27 3.77 0.90
N THR A 356 -24.42 3.24 1.34
CA THR A 356 -25.67 4.00 1.46
C THR A 356 -25.58 5.10 2.50
N ASP A 357 -24.89 4.84 3.62
CA ASP A 357 -24.65 5.81 4.68
C ASP A 357 -23.61 6.88 4.29
N GLY A 358 -22.98 6.77 3.11
CA GLY A 358 -21.95 7.69 2.63
C GLY A 358 -20.62 7.58 3.40
N LEU A 359 -20.42 6.51 4.17
CA LEU A 359 -19.25 6.30 5.03
C LEU A 359 -18.04 5.79 4.24
N ASN A 360 -18.26 4.94 3.22
CA ASN A 360 -17.20 4.44 2.36
C ASN A 360 -17.71 4.08 0.95
N PRO A 361 -17.58 4.97 -0.04
CA PRO A 361 -18.16 4.76 -1.37
C PRO A 361 -17.45 3.70 -2.23
N TYR A 362 -16.22 3.32 -1.87
CA TYR A 362 -15.38 2.39 -2.66
C TYR A 362 -15.10 1.07 -1.93
N ILE A 363 -15.90 0.74 -0.90
CA ILE A 363 -15.65 -0.42 -0.06
C ILE A 363 -15.79 -1.74 -0.83
N LEU A 364 -16.76 -1.85 -1.73
CA LEU A 364 -16.99 -3.05 -2.54
C LEU A 364 -15.80 -3.32 -3.48
N GLU A 365 -15.25 -2.29 -4.12
CA GLU A 365 -14.07 -2.40 -4.97
C GLU A 365 -12.83 -2.83 -4.17
N HIS A 366 -12.62 -2.24 -3.00
CA HIS A 366 -11.52 -2.62 -2.12
C HIS A 366 -11.65 -4.07 -1.62
N LEU A 367 -12.85 -4.50 -1.22
CA LEU A 367 -13.10 -5.88 -0.80
C LEU A 367 -12.90 -6.86 -1.95
N THR A 368 -13.38 -6.53 -3.15
CA THR A 368 -13.17 -7.34 -4.36
C THR A 368 -11.67 -7.53 -4.61
N MET A 369 -10.89 -6.45 -4.54
CA MET A 369 -9.43 -6.51 -4.69
C MET A 369 -8.78 -7.41 -3.64
N LEU A 370 -9.21 -7.32 -2.37
CA LEU A 370 -8.67 -8.15 -1.29
C LEU A 370 -9.03 -9.64 -1.48
N ALA A 371 -10.28 -9.95 -1.83
CA ALA A 371 -10.72 -11.32 -2.10
C ALA A 371 -9.90 -11.96 -3.24
N LEU A 372 -9.71 -11.22 -4.34
CA LEU A 372 -8.89 -11.65 -5.48
C LEU A 372 -7.42 -11.84 -5.08
N LYS A 373 -6.87 -10.93 -4.27
CA LYS A 373 -5.48 -11.00 -3.79
C LYS A 373 -5.23 -12.21 -2.89
N PHE A 374 -6.19 -12.54 -2.03
CA PHE A 374 -6.11 -13.68 -1.11
C PHE A 374 -6.62 -14.99 -1.71
N LYS A 375 -7.03 -14.98 -2.99
CA LYS A 375 -7.52 -16.15 -3.74
C LYS A 375 -8.79 -16.76 -3.16
N TYR A 376 -9.66 -15.93 -2.59
CA TYR A 376 -10.98 -16.34 -2.12
C TYR A 376 -11.96 -16.36 -3.29
N GLU A 377 -12.11 -17.52 -3.93
CA GLU A 377 -12.83 -17.62 -5.20
C GLU A 377 -14.32 -17.29 -5.08
N GLU A 378 -15.06 -18.01 -4.23
CA GLU A 378 -16.51 -17.77 -4.06
C GLU A 378 -16.80 -16.32 -3.60
N PRO A 379 -16.10 -15.76 -2.59
CA PRO A 379 -16.22 -14.34 -2.26
C PRO A 379 -15.91 -13.39 -3.41
N SER A 380 -14.91 -13.69 -4.24
CA SER A 380 -14.55 -12.84 -5.38
C SER A 380 -15.69 -12.73 -6.39
N TRP A 381 -16.33 -13.84 -6.73
CA TRP A 381 -17.47 -13.84 -7.67
C TRP A 381 -18.69 -13.11 -7.11
N ALA A 382 -19.03 -13.36 -5.85
CA ALA A 382 -20.13 -12.68 -5.19
C ALA A 382 -19.90 -11.15 -5.13
N LEU A 383 -18.68 -10.71 -4.79
CA LEU A 383 -18.33 -9.29 -4.76
C LEU A 383 -18.34 -8.66 -6.16
N LEU A 384 -17.78 -9.34 -7.17
CA LEU A 384 -17.81 -8.88 -8.56
C LEU A 384 -19.23 -8.63 -9.05
N SER A 385 -20.18 -9.52 -8.73
CA SER A 385 -21.59 -9.37 -9.12
C SER A 385 -22.29 -8.14 -8.52
N ASN A 386 -21.73 -7.56 -7.47
CA ASN A 386 -22.26 -6.37 -6.79
C ASN A 386 -21.55 -5.07 -7.21
N LEU A 387 -20.61 -5.11 -8.16
CA LEU A 387 -19.97 -3.93 -8.71
C LEU A 387 -20.79 -3.31 -9.86
N LYS A 388 -20.77 -1.98 -9.95
CA LYS A 388 -21.46 -1.24 -11.03
C LYS A 388 -20.83 -1.47 -12.41
N VAL A 389 -19.51 -1.61 -12.46
CA VAL A 389 -18.75 -1.77 -13.70
C VAL A 389 -17.70 -2.85 -13.49
N ILE A 390 -17.79 -3.92 -14.27
CA ILE A 390 -16.82 -5.02 -14.27
C ILE A 390 -15.99 -4.93 -15.54
N ARG A 391 -14.68 -5.13 -15.42
CA ARG A 391 -13.74 -5.10 -16.56
C ARG A 391 -13.04 -6.45 -16.71
N PRO A 392 -12.63 -6.85 -17.94
CA PRO A 392 -12.02 -8.16 -18.18
C PRO A 392 -10.82 -8.46 -17.28
N HIS A 393 -9.98 -7.46 -17.01
CA HIS A 393 -8.81 -7.65 -16.16
C HIS A 393 -9.10 -7.96 -14.69
N TYR A 394 -10.34 -7.79 -14.21
CA TYR A 394 -10.69 -8.14 -12.83
C TYR A 394 -10.69 -9.66 -12.59
N ILE A 395 -10.96 -10.46 -13.64
CA ILE A 395 -10.97 -11.92 -13.52
C ILE A 395 -9.60 -12.56 -13.79
N TRP A 396 -8.57 -11.80 -14.18
CA TRP A 396 -7.23 -12.35 -14.42
C TRP A 396 -6.65 -13.12 -13.23
N PRO A 397 -6.77 -12.67 -11.96
CA PRO A 397 -6.32 -13.46 -10.81
C PRO A 397 -7.04 -14.81 -10.70
N LEU A 398 -8.33 -14.87 -11.06
CA LEU A 398 -9.14 -16.09 -11.04
C LEU A 398 -8.71 -17.05 -12.16
N LEU A 399 -8.48 -16.54 -13.38
CA LEU A 399 -7.96 -17.30 -14.51
C LEU A 399 -6.59 -17.91 -14.19
N VAL A 400 -5.66 -17.12 -13.65
CA VAL A 400 -4.32 -17.62 -13.29
C VAL A 400 -4.39 -18.66 -12.17
N ASN A 401 -5.26 -18.46 -11.18
CA ASN A 401 -5.40 -19.40 -10.07
C ASN A 401 -5.98 -20.74 -10.54
N ASN A 402 -7.12 -20.70 -11.24
CA ASN A 402 -7.81 -21.89 -11.73
C ASN A 402 -7.06 -22.60 -12.86
N GLY A 403 -6.41 -21.86 -13.75
CA GLY A 403 -5.55 -22.43 -14.80
C GLY A 403 -4.36 -23.19 -14.23
N LYS A 404 -3.79 -22.75 -13.09
CA LYS A 404 -2.69 -23.46 -12.42
C LYS A 404 -3.14 -24.69 -11.64
N THR A 405 -4.33 -24.68 -11.05
CA THR A 405 -4.84 -25.81 -10.25
C THR A 405 -5.48 -26.88 -11.12
N ASN A 406 -6.29 -26.46 -12.10
CA ASN A 406 -7.19 -27.35 -12.85
C ASN A 406 -6.97 -27.29 -14.38
N GLY A 407 -5.91 -26.61 -14.85
CA GLY A 407 -5.60 -26.50 -16.28
C GLY A 407 -6.73 -25.89 -17.11
N GLU A 408 -6.98 -26.45 -18.29
CA GLU A 408 -8.04 -26.01 -19.21
C GLU A 408 -9.42 -26.03 -18.55
N HIS A 409 -9.74 -27.06 -17.76
CA HIS A 409 -11.05 -27.18 -17.13
C HIS A 409 -11.33 -26.00 -16.19
N GLY A 410 -10.34 -25.58 -15.40
CA GLY A 410 -10.47 -24.42 -14.52
C GLY A 410 -10.67 -23.11 -15.28
N ILE A 411 -10.06 -22.96 -16.46
CA ILE A 411 -10.26 -21.78 -17.29
C ILE A 411 -11.71 -21.70 -17.78
N PHE A 412 -12.25 -22.79 -18.31
CA PHE A 412 -13.63 -22.79 -18.81
C PHE A 412 -14.66 -22.59 -17.69
N GLN A 413 -14.41 -23.09 -16.48
CA GLN A 413 -15.25 -22.77 -15.31
C GLN A 413 -15.28 -21.26 -15.01
N VAL A 414 -14.13 -20.58 -15.11
CA VAL A 414 -14.05 -19.12 -14.93
C VAL A 414 -14.75 -18.38 -16.07
N LEU A 415 -14.62 -18.85 -17.31
CA LEU A 415 -15.30 -18.28 -18.47
C LEU A 415 -16.83 -18.43 -18.37
N ASP A 416 -17.33 -19.58 -17.92
CA ASP A 416 -18.76 -19.80 -17.68
C ASP A 416 -19.32 -18.82 -16.64
N LYS A 417 -18.60 -18.63 -15.54
CA LYS A 417 -18.96 -17.65 -14.50
C LYS A 417 -18.87 -16.20 -15.03
N ALA A 418 -17.87 -15.88 -15.86
CA ALA A 418 -17.75 -14.57 -16.51
C ALA A 418 -18.90 -14.29 -17.49
N LYS A 419 -19.32 -15.31 -18.25
CA LYS A 419 -20.46 -15.24 -19.16
C LYS A 419 -21.76 -14.95 -18.42
N LYS A 420 -21.97 -15.56 -17.24
CA LYS A 420 -23.12 -15.26 -16.36
C LYS A 420 -23.15 -13.80 -15.88
N LEU A 421 -21.99 -13.14 -15.79
CA LEU A 421 -21.87 -11.71 -15.47
C LEU A 421 -21.92 -10.80 -16.70
N ASN A 422 -22.25 -11.32 -17.89
CA ASN A 422 -22.23 -10.60 -19.17
C ASN A 422 -20.87 -9.93 -19.46
N LEU A 423 -19.77 -10.53 -19.01
CA LEU A 423 -18.43 -10.01 -19.22
C LEU A 423 -17.87 -10.49 -20.56
N HIS A 424 -17.62 -9.56 -21.48
CA HIS A 424 -16.96 -9.85 -22.75
C HIS A 424 -15.45 -9.95 -22.58
N ILE A 425 -14.85 -11.08 -22.99
CA ILE A 425 -13.40 -11.30 -22.87
C ILE A 425 -12.68 -10.55 -23.99
N ASP A 426 -11.60 -9.86 -23.64
CA ASP A 426 -10.78 -9.11 -24.61
C ASP A 426 -9.56 -9.91 -25.09
N TYR A 427 -8.91 -9.37 -26.12
CA TYR A 427 -7.71 -9.93 -26.74
C TYR A 427 -6.60 -10.23 -25.73
N GLU A 428 -6.31 -9.30 -24.81
CA GLU A 428 -5.24 -9.45 -23.81
C GLU A 428 -5.55 -10.58 -22.83
N THR A 429 -6.81 -10.71 -22.43
CA THR A 429 -7.27 -11.81 -21.56
C THR A 429 -7.09 -13.16 -22.25
N LEU A 430 -7.49 -13.27 -23.53
CA LEU A 430 -7.34 -14.50 -24.31
C LEU A 430 -5.88 -14.91 -24.47
N GLU A 431 -5.03 -13.98 -24.93
CA GLU A 431 -3.63 -14.26 -25.26
C GLU A 431 -2.80 -14.64 -24.02
N HIS A 432 -3.02 -13.97 -22.89
CA HIS A 432 -2.13 -14.09 -21.73
C HIS A 432 -2.67 -14.96 -20.59
N TYR A 433 -3.98 -15.15 -20.50
CA TYR A 433 -4.59 -15.75 -19.31
C TYR A 433 -5.55 -16.92 -19.59
N VAL A 434 -5.98 -17.12 -20.85
CA VAL A 434 -6.89 -18.22 -21.23
C VAL A 434 -6.15 -19.28 -22.04
N ILE A 435 -5.73 -18.93 -23.26
CA ILE A 435 -5.16 -19.87 -24.22
C ILE A 435 -3.87 -20.54 -23.72
N PRO A 436 -2.96 -19.86 -22.98
CA PRO A 436 -1.76 -20.51 -22.44
C PRO A 436 -2.00 -21.70 -21.49
N TYR A 437 -3.22 -21.84 -20.96
CA TYR A 437 -3.62 -22.94 -20.07
C TYR A 437 -4.47 -24.01 -20.78
N CYS A 438 -4.75 -23.85 -22.08
CA CYS A 438 -5.55 -24.78 -22.88
C CYS A 438 -4.67 -25.81 -23.59
N HIS A 439 -5.24 -26.98 -23.93
CA HIS A 439 -4.55 -27.96 -24.77
C HIS A 439 -4.51 -27.48 -26.22
N LEU A 440 -3.31 -27.36 -26.78
CA LEU A 440 -3.08 -26.83 -28.14
C LEU A 440 -2.87 -27.93 -29.19
N GLU A 441 -3.02 -29.21 -28.83
CA GLU A 441 -2.85 -30.33 -29.77
C GLU A 441 -3.97 -30.37 -30.81
N ASN A 442 -5.21 -30.04 -30.40
CA ASN A 442 -6.36 -29.95 -31.29
C ASN A 442 -6.96 -28.54 -31.23
N VAL A 443 -6.48 -27.69 -32.14
CA VAL A 443 -6.87 -26.27 -32.19
C VAL A 443 -8.32 -26.09 -32.63
N GLU A 444 -8.84 -26.98 -33.49
CA GLU A 444 -10.24 -26.94 -33.94
C GLU A 444 -11.20 -27.20 -32.77
N LEU A 445 -10.91 -28.21 -31.95
CA LEU A 445 -11.68 -28.49 -30.74
C LEU A 445 -11.66 -27.30 -29.76
N LEU A 446 -10.48 -26.69 -29.55
CA LEU A 446 -10.36 -25.51 -28.69
C LEU A 446 -11.17 -24.33 -29.21
N MET A 447 -11.18 -24.11 -30.53
CA MET A 447 -11.98 -23.06 -31.16
C MET A 447 -13.47 -23.27 -30.92
N VAL A 448 -13.98 -24.50 -31.10
CA VAL A 448 -15.39 -24.84 -30.82
C VAL A 448 -15.75 -24.51 -29.37
N LYS A 449 -14.92 -24.95 -28.41
CA LYS A 449 -15.15 -24.66 -26.98
C LYS A 449 -15.16 -23.15 -26.69
N LEU A 450 -14.24 -22.38 -27.29
CA LEU A 450 -14.21 -20.91 -27.12
C LEU A 450 -15.41 -20.22 -27.78
N GLN A 451 -15.93 -20.74 -28.89
CA GLN A 451 -17.16 -20.25 -29.51
C GLN A 451 -18.40 -20.51 -28.64
N GLU A 452 -18.47 -21.66 -27.95
CA GLU A 452 -19.52 -21.95 -26.97
C GLU A 452 -19.54 -20.94 -25.81
N GLN A 453 -18.40 -20.33 -25.51
CA GLN A 453 -18.27 -19.23 -24.53
C GLN A 453 -18.75 -17.86 -25.07
N GLY A 454 -19.22 -17.79 -26.32
CA GLY A 454 -19.78 -16.58 -26.93
C GLY A 454 -18.76 -15.73 -27.68
N LEU A 455 -17.54 -16.24 -27.91
CA LEU A 455 -16.50 -15.55 -28.67
C LEU A 455 -16.64 -15.82 -30.16
N THR A 456 -16.40 -14.81 -30.98
CA THR A 456 -16.38 -14.97 -32.44
C THR A 456 -15.06 -15.56 -32.91
N LEU A 457 -15.08 -16.21 -34.07
CA LEU A 457 -13.86 -16.73 -34.70
C LEU A 457 -12.80 -15.63 -34.87
N ARG A 458 -13.20 -14.41 -35.24
CA ARG A 458 -12.28 -13.28 -35.41
C ARG A 458 -11.54 -12.93 -34.12
N GLU A 459 -12.22 -13.00 -32.99
CA GLU A 459 -11.64 -12.68 -31.67
C GLU A 459 -10.71 -13.78 -31.16
N ILE A 460 -10.96 -15.05 -31.53
CA ILE A 460 -10.15 -16.20 -31.11
C ILE A 460 -8.87 -16.33 -31.94
N LEU A 461 -8.98 -16.16 -33.25
CA LEU A 461 -7.94 -16.55 -34.21
C LEU A 461 -6.63 -15.77 -34.04
N SER A 462 -6.70 -14.46 -33.79
CA SER A 462 -5.48 -13.64 -33.62
C SER A 462 -4.73 -13.93 -32.31
N PRO A 463 -5.37 -13.97 -31.12
CA PRO A 463 -4.72 -14.41 -29.89
C PRO A 463 -4.14 -15.82 -29.98
N LEU A 464 -4.88 -16.75 -30.58
CA LEU A 464 -4.47 -18.16 -30.71
C LEU A 464 -3.22 -18.30 -31.57
N LEU A 465 -3.17 -17.57 -32.69
CA LEU A 465 -1.99 -17.49 -33.54
C LEU A 465 -0.76 -16.99 -32.77
N MET A 466 -0.93 -15.93 -31.97
CA MET A 466 0.16 -15.37 -31.16
C MET A 466 0.66 -16.36 -30.09
N VAL A 467 -0.23 -17.10 -29.44
CA VAL A 467 0.17 -18.12 -28.45
C VAL A 467 0.88 -19.30 -29.11
N LEU A 468 0.40 -19.79 -30.27
CA LEU A 468 1.08 -20.85 -31.02
C LEU A 468 2.50 -20.44 -31.41
N LEU A 469 2.70 -19.19 -31.84
CA LEU A 469 4.02 -18.64 -32.15
C LEU A 469 4.93 -18.54 -30.92
N LYS A 470 4.40 -18.09 -29.77
CA LYS A 470 5.15 -18.06 -28.51
C LYS A 470 5.54 -19.46 -28.02
N ASN A 471 4.68 -20.45 -28.25
CA ASN A 471 4.93 -21.86 -27.94
C ASN A 471 5.77 -22.57 -29.01
N LYS A 472 6.28 -21.83 -30.00
CA LYS A 472 7.19 -22.30 -31.06
C LYS A 472 6.56 -23.30 -32.02
N ASN A 473 5.23 -23.35 -32.09
CA ASN A 473 4.50 -24.26 -32.97
C ASN A 473 4.14 -23.57 -34.31
N THR A 474 5.17 -23.29 -35.11
CA THR A 474 5.04 -22.53 -36.39
C THR A 474 4.22 -23.27 -37.44
N LYS A 475 4.25 -24.61 -37.44
CA LYS A 475 3.50 -25.44 -38.38
C LYS A 475 2.00 -25.28 -38.19
N MET A 476 1.50 -25.54 -36.99
CA MET A 476 0.07 -25.37 -36.67
C MET A 476 -0.38 -23.91 -36.85
N ALA A 477 0.46 -22.93 -36.49
CA ALA A 477 0.17 -21.52 -36.74
C ALA A 477 -0.03 -21.20 -38.23
N SER A 478 0.82 -21.77 -39.10
CA SER A 478 0.75 -21.58 -40.56
C SER A 478 -0.45 -22.31 -41.19
N GLU A 479 -0.77 -23.51 -40.72
CA GLU A 479 -1.95 -24.28 -41.14
C GLU A 479 -3.24 -23.51 -40.81
N LEU A 480 -3.35 -23.02 -39.56
CA LEU A 480 -4.49 -22.23 -39.10
C LEU A 480 -4.67 -20.92 -39.90
N CYS A 481 -3.58 -20.22 -40.22
CA CYS A 481 -3.64 -19.04 -41.09
C CYS A 481 -4.12 -19.36 -42.50
N SER A 482 -3.71 -20.51 -43.05
CA SER A 482 -4.09 -20.94 -44.39
C SER A 482 -5.57 -21.35 -44.47
N GLN A 483 -6.09 -21.97 -43.41
CA GLN A 483 -7.47 -22.45 -43.34
C GLN A 483 -8.50 -21.32 -43.15
N TYR A 484 -8.21 -20.31 -42.32
CA TYR A 484 -9.19 -19.30 -41.92
C TYR A 484 -8.96 -17.88 -42.47
N ASN A 485 -7.95 -17.69 -43.33
CA ASN A 485 -7.64 -16.41 -43.99
C ASN A 485 -7.57 -15.22 -43.01
N ILE A 486 -6.83 -15.38 -41.91
CA ILE A 486 -6.83 -14.46 -40.76
C ILE A 486 -6.05 -13.17 -41.11
N PRO A 487 -6.59 -11.97 -40.84
CA PRO A 487 -5.81 -10.75 -40.85
C PRO A 487 -4.90 -10.72 -39.61
N ILE A 488 -3.59 -10.73 -39.82
CA ILE A 488 -2.63 -10.76 -38.72
C ILE A 488 -2.28 -9.32 -38.32
N SER A 489 -2.66 -8.92 -37.10
CA SER A 489 -2.34 -7.61 -36.53
C SER A 489 -1.77 -7.76 -35.12
N GLY A 490 -0.60 -7.19 -34.84
CA GLY A 490 -0.05 -7.26 -33.48
C GLY A 490 1.33 -6.65 -33.33
N VAL A 491 1.49 -5.76 -32.34
CA VAL A 491 2.79 -5.21 -31.94
C VAL A 491 3.65 -6.35 -31.38
N GLY A 492 4.75 -6.67 -32.06
CA GLY A 492 5.68 -7.73 -31.64
C GLY A 492 5.54 -9.06 -32.39
N PHE A 493 4.61 -9.21 -33.35
CA PHE A 493 4.46 -10.42 -34.17
C PHE A 493 5.79 -10.83 -34.84
N LEU A 494 6.45 -9.89 -35.54
CA LEU A 494 7.74 -10.14 -36.21
C LEU A 494 8.83 -10.58 -35.23
N GLY A 495 8.81 -10.04 -34.01
CA GLY A 495 9.75 -10.38 -32.95
C GLY A 495 9.57 -11.83 -32.49
N SER A 496 8.33 -12.26 -32.25
CA SER A 496 7.99 -13.65 -31.87
C SER A 496 8.20 -14.63 -33.03
N LEU A 497 7.89 -14.23 -34.26
CA LEU A 497 8.10 -15.05 -35.46
C LEU A 497 9.60 -15.32 -35.68
N ALA A 498 10.45 -14.30 -35.55
CA ALA A 498 11.91 -14.44 -35.66
C ALA A 498 12.50 -15.33 -34.55
N GLU A 499 11.96 -15.23 -33.33
CA GLU A 499 12.37 -16.08 -32.21
C GLU A 499 11.99 -17.54 -32.43
N SER A 500 10.77 -17.78 -32.90
CA SER A 500 10.28 -19.12 -33.21
C SER A 500 11.08 -19.76 -34.34
N TRP A 501 11.42 -18.99 -35.39
CA TRP A 501 12.28 -19.45 -36.47
C TRP A 501 13.69 -19.81 -35.97
N ALA A 502 14.33 -18.94 -35.17
CA ALA A 502 15.69 -19.18 -34.69
C ALA A 502 15.83 -20.48 -33.87
N LEU A 503 14.74 -20.90 -33.20
CA LEU A 503 14.71 -22.12 -32.38
C LEU A 503 14.30 -23.37 -33.17
N THR A 504 13.30 -23.27 -34.04
CA THR A 504 12.78 -24.42 -34.81
C THR A 504 13.59 -24.69 -36.08
N ALA A 505 14.25 -23.67 -36.62
CA ALA A 505 14.87 -23.64 -37.93
C ALA A 505 13.94 -23.99 -39.11
N ASP A 506 12.62 -24.03 -38.88
CA ASP A 506 11.64 -24.35 -39.92
C ASP A 506 11.24 -23.08 -40.68
N SER A 507 11.73 -22.96 -41.91
CA SER A 507 11.63 -21.73 -42.69
C SER A 507 10.34 -21.66 -43.51
N ASN A 508 9.74 -22.80 -43.88
CA ASN A 508 8.55 -22.81 -44.74
C ASN A 508 7.30 -22.23 -44.05
N PRO A 509 6.92 -22.66 -42.83
CA PRO A 509 5.75 -22.10 -42.12
C PRO A 509 5.94 -20.62 -41.78
N VAL A 510 7.17 -20.24 -41.42
CA VAL A 510 7.53 -18.88 -41.03
C VAL A 510 7.38 -17.90 -42.20
N VAL A 511 7.85 -18.27 -43.40
CA VAL A 511 7.74 -17.41 -44.59
C VAL A 511 6.27 -17.27 -45.02
N LYS A 512 5.47 -18.34 -44.94
CA LYS A 512 4.02 -18.26 -45.21
C LYS A 512 3.31 -17.29 -44.25
N LEU A 513 3.64 -17.35 -42.97
CA LEU A 513 3.09 -16.44 -41.95
C LEU A 513 3.54 -14.99 -42.17
N LEU A 514 4.80 -14.79 -42.56
CA LEU A 514 5.33 -13.47 -42.90
C LEU A 514 4.65 -12.87 -44.13
N ALA A 515 4.45 -13.67 -45.19
CA ALA A 515 3.73 -13.24 -46.39
C ALA A 515 2.29 -12.80 -46.03
N ARG A 516 1.59 -13.62 -45.25
CA ARG A 516 0.24 -13.31 -44.78
C ARG A 516 0.17 -12.05 -43.91
N TYR A 517 1.19 -11.83 -43.07
CA TYR A 517 1.29 -10.60 -42.27
C TYR A 517 1.48 -9.36 -43.14
N CYS A 518 2.27 -9.45 -44.21
CA CYS A 518 2.44 -8.36 -45.18
C CYS A 518 1.16 -8.08 -45.96
N GLU A 519 0.45 -9.12 -46.42
CA GLU A 519 -0.87 -8.99 -47.07
C GLU A 519 -1.92 -8.32 -46.17
N SER A 520 -1.86 -8.60 -44.86
CA SER A 520 -2.80 -8.05 -43.87
C SER A 520 -2.49 -6.59 -43.51
N ASN A 521 -1.28 -6.10 -43.81
CA ASN A 521 -0.82 -4.75 -43.47
C ASN A 521 -0.24 -4.03 -44.71
N PRO A 522 -1.02 -3.85 -45.79
CA PRO A 522 -0.52 -3.29 -47.05
C PRO A 522 -0.16 -1.79 -46.95
N THR A 523 -0.67 -1.09 -45.94
CA THR A 523 -0.50 0.37 -45.75
C THR A 523 0.65 0.74 -44.82
N THR A 524 1.39 -0.22 -44.25
CA THR A 524 2.53 0.12 -43.39
C THR A 524 3.73 0.54 -44.24
N SER A 525 4.15 1.79 -44.13
CA SER A 525 5.36 2.36 -44.77
C SER A 525 6.68 1.79 -44.25
N THR A 526 6.63 0.72 -43.45
CA THR A 526 7.77 0.10 -42.79
C THR A 526 8.13 -1.20 -43.49
N ASP A 527 9.41 -1.43 -43.75
CA ASP A 527 9.94 -2.68 -44.32
C ASP A 527 9.73 -3.88 -43.38
N LEU A 528 8.52 -4.47 -43.39
CA LEU A 528 8.14 -5.54 -42.48
C LEU A 528 9.02 -6.80 -42.66
N VAL A 529 9.37 -7.12 -43.90
CA VAL A 529 10.21 -8.26 -44.26
C VAL A 529 11.65 -8.00 -43.81
N GLY A 530 12.17 -6.79 -44.04
CA GLY A 530 13.50 -6.37 -43.60
C GLY A 530 13.63 -6.36 -42.08
N VAL A 531 12.64 -5.81 -41.36
CA VAL A 531 12.59 -5.82 -39.89
C VAL A 531 12.60 -7.25 -39.35
N PHE A 532 11.82 -8.15 -39.94
CA PHE A 532 11.84 -9.57 -39.57
C PHE A 532 13.22 -10.20 -39.80
N LEU A 533 13.83 -9.97 -40.97
CA LEU A 533 15.14 -10.52 -41.29
C LEU A 533 16.24 -10.00 -40.36
N ILE A 534 16.21 -8.73 -39.98
CA ILE A 534 17.12 -8.16 -38.97
C ILE A 534 16.94 -8.86 -37.61
N TYR A 535 15.69 -9.05 -37.15
CA TYR A 535 15.43 -9.76 -35.90
C TYR A 535 15.85 -11.23 -35.96
N ALA A 536 15.68 -11.89 -37.10
CA ALA A 536 16.14 -13.25 -37.33
C ALA A 536 17.68 -13.32 -37.32
N ALA A 537 18.37 -12.42 -38.01
CA ALA A 537 19.83 -12.32 -38.08
C ALA A 537 20.48 -12.11 -36.70
N LYS A 538 19.96 -11.18 -35.90
CA LYS A 538 20.46 -10.91 -34.54
C LYS A 538 20.28 -12.12 -33.61
N ARG A 539 19.27 -12.96 -33.85
CA ARG A 539 18.99 -14.17 -33.05
C ARG A 539 19.73 -15.40 -33.56
N SER A 540 19.93 -15.57 -34.86
CA SER A 540 20.67 -16.70 -35.44
C SER A 540 22.12 -16.71 -34.97
N GLN A 541 22.77 -15.55 -34.89
CA GLN A 541 24.13 -15.44 -34.35
C GLN A 541 24.25 -15.91 -32.90
N LYS A 542 23.20 -15.71 -32.09
CA LYS A 542 23.19 -16.18 -30.69
C LYS A 542 22.96 -17.69 -30.58
N MET A 543 22.32 -18.30 -31.58
CA MET A 543 21.88 -19.70 -31.57
C MET A 543 22.71 -20.59 -32.52
N ASN A 544 23.75 -20.05 -33.17
CA ASN A 544 24.59 -20.73 -34.18
C ASN A 544 23.78 -21.37 -35.33
N THR A 545 22.74 -20.68 -35.84
CA THR A 545 21.86 -21.18 -36.92
C THR A 545 22.11 -20.50 -38.27
N ASP A 546 23.30 -19.96 -38.49
CA ASP A 546 23.60 -19.07 -39.62
C ASP A 546 23.47 -19.75 -41.00
N GLN A 547 23.85 -21.03 -41.13
CA GLN A 547 23.65 -21.78 -42.38
C GLN A 547 22.15 -21.94 -42.73
N LYS A 548 21.29 -22.00 -41.72
CA LYS A 548 19.83 -22.07 -41.91
C LYS A 548 19.25 -20.70 -42.28
N TYR A 549 19.89 -19.60 -41.87
CA TYR A 549 19.55 -18.24 -42.28
C TYR A 549 19.72 -18.04 -43.80
N LEU A 550 20.75 -18.61 -44.42
CA LEU A 550 20.90 -18.61 -45.88
C LEU A 550 19.72 -19.31 -46.58
N LYS A 551 19.23 -20.41 -45.99
CA LYS A 551 18.07 -21.14 -46.52
C LYS A 551 16.77 -20.32 -46.39
N LEU A 552 16.60 -19.60 -45.29
CA LEU A 552 15.49 -18.67 -45.07
C LEU A 552 15.47 -17.55 -46.13
N THR A 553 16.61 -16.90 -46.38
CA THR A 553 16.69 -15.82 -47.39
C THR A 553 16.35 -16.30 -48.80
N LYS A 554 16.76 -17.52 -49.18
CA LYS A 554 16.36 -18.14 -50.46
C LYS A 554 14.87 -18.45 -50.55
N LEU A 555 14.24 -18.88 -49.45
CA LEU A 555 12.80 -19.17 -49.42
C LEU A 555 11.94 -17.91 -49.51
N ILE A 556 12.38 -16.81 -48.88
CA ILE A 556 11.74 -15.50 -48.99
C ILE A 556 11.80 -15.00 -50.44
N LEU A 557 12.93 -15.20 -51.11
CA LEU A 557 13.09 -14.85 -52.53
C LEU A 557 12.07 -15.58 -53.41
N GLY A 558 11.83 -16.87 -53.15
CA GLY A 558 10.86 -17.69 -53.86
C GLY A 558 9.39 -17.29 -53.64
N GLN A 559 9.09 -16.49 -52.62
CA GLN A 559 7.73 -16.01 -52.28
C GLN A 559 7.48 -14.56 -52.76
N SER A 560 8.34 -14.02 -53.63
CA SER A 560 8.24 -12.65 -54.17
C SER A 560 8.26 -11.52 -53.13
N LEU A 561 8.63 -11.81 -51.88
CA LEU A 561 8.81 -10.81 -50.83
C LEU A 561 10.11 -10.01 -51.08
N ARG A 562 10.12 -8.74 -50.66
CA ARG A 562 11.21 -7.79 -50.91
C ARG A 562 11.60 -7.04 -49.65
N ILE A 563 12.81 -6.49 -49.65
CA ILE A 563 13.35 -5.66 -48.56
C ILE A 563 13.92 -4.35 -49.11
N THR A 564 14.10 -3.39 -48.22
CA THR A 564 14.78 -2.11 -48.48
C THR A 564 16.29 -2.26 -48.51
N LEU A 565 16.96 -1.29 -49.15
CA LEU A 565 18.42 -1.20 -49.13
C LEU A 565 18.96 -1.01 -47.71
N HIS A 566 18.24 -0.27 -46.87
CA HIS A 566 18.62 -0.03 -45.48
C HIS A 566 18.68 -1.34 -44.67
N SER A 567 17.61 -2.15 -44.70
CA SER A 567 17.60 -3.42 -43.99
C SER A 567 18.63 -4.41 -44.55
N ALA A 568 18.87 -4.41 -45.86
CA ALA A 568 19.94 -5.21 -46.45
C ALA A 568 21.33 -4.81 -45.91
N ASN A 569 21.61 -3.52 -45.76
CA ASN A 569 22.88 -3.03 -45.22
C ASN A 569 23.05 -3.35 -43.73
N GLU A 570 22.01 -3.21 -42.92
CA GLU A 570 22.06 -3.60 -41.50
C GLU A 570 22.35 -5.11 -41.35
N ILE A 571 21.76 -5.97 -42.19
CA ILE A 571 22.06 -7.41 -42.19
C ILE A 571 23.52 -7.69 -42.57
N LYS A 572 24.10 -6.94 -43.53
CA LYS A 572 25.51 -7.07 -43.91
C LYS A 572 26.44 -6.71 -42.74
N GLU A 573 26.13 -5.63 -42.01
CA GLU A 573 26.90 -5.22 -40.83
C GLU A 573 26.87 -6.29 -39.73
N ILE A 574 25.70 -6.89 -39.47
CA ILE A 574 25.55 -7.97 -38.50
C ILE A 574 26.53 -9.12 -38.83
N TYR A 575 26.64 -9.51 -40.10
CA TYR A 575 27.43 -10.66 -40.55
C TYR A 575 28.87 -10.33 -41.02
N GLN A 576 29.37 -9.12 -40.75
CA GLN A 576 30.69 -8.65 -41.21
C GLN A 576 31.87 -9.50 -40.72
N LYS A 577 31.72 -10.21 -39.60
CA LYS A 577 32.78 -11.03 -38.98
C LYS A 577 32.79 -12.51 -39.39
N PHE A 578 31.84 -12.95 -40.22
CA PHE A 578 31.73 -14.33 -40.69
C PHE A 578 32.68 -14.63 -41.85
N ASP A 579 32.81 -15.90 -42.23
CA ASP A 579 33.67 -16.36 -43.31
C ASP A 579 33.27 -15.76 -44.67
N LYS A 580 34.28 -15.54 -45.53
CA LYS A 580 34.10 -14.90 -46.84
C LYS A 580 33.16 -15.69 -47.77
N GLN A 581 33.09 -17.00 -47.61
CA GLN A 581 32.22 -17.86 -48.43
C GLN A 581 30.75 -17.64 -48.06
N PHE A 582 30.43 -17.68 -46.77
CA PHE A 582 29.11 -17.34 -46.25
C PHE A 582 28.67 -15.93 -46.63
N GLN A 583 29.54 -14.93 -46.47
CA GLN A 583 29.25 -13.53 -46.83
C GLN A 583 28.90 -13.38 -48.31
N LYS A 584 29.67 -14.02 -49.20
CA LYS A 584 29.42 -13.97 -50.64
C LYS A 584 28.04 -14.53 -50.97
N GLU A 585 27.66 -15.65 -50.37
CA GLU A 585 26.34 -16.26 -50.58
C GLU A 585 25.19 -15.41 -50.00
N LEU A 586 25.38 -14.87 -48.80
CA LEU A 586 24.41 -13.97 -48.17
C LEU A 586 24.20 -12.69 -48.99
N TYR A 587 25.28 -12.06 -49.45
CA TYR A 587 25.20 -10.80 -50.19
C TYR A 587 24.53 -10.98 -51.55
N ASN A 588 24.76 -12.12 -52.21
CA ASN A 588 24.05 -12.49 -53.42
C ASN A 588 22.54 -12.64 -53.15
N ASN A 589 22.15 -13.33 -52.08
CA ASN A 589 20.72 -13.47 -51.72
C ASN A 589 20.08 -12.12 -51.40
N LEU A 590 20.76 -11.26 -50.64
CA LEU A 590 20.25 -9.92 -50.27
C LEU A 590 20.12 -9.02 -51.50
N HIS A 591 21.08 -9.05 -52.43
CA HIS A 591 20.99 -8.29 -53.67
C HIS A 591 19.74 -8.65 -54.49
N LEU A 592 19.35 -9.92 -54.50
CA LEU A 592 18.15 -10.39 -55.19
C LEU A 592 16.84 -10.04 -54.45
N LEU A 593 16.91 -9.77 -53.14
CA LEU A 593 15.76 -9.41 -52.30
C LEU A 593 15.48 -7.90 -52.26
N VAL A 594 16.48 -7.06 -52.54
CA VAL A 594 16.33 -5.61 -52.50
C VAL A 594 15.41 -5.14 -53.62
N ASP A 595 14.36 -4.40 -53.25
CA ASP A 595 13.54 -3.65 -54.19
C ASP A 595 13.83 -2.17 -54.05
N ILE A 596 14.26 -1.56 -55.15
CA ILE A 596 14.62 -0.14 -55.23
C ILE A 596 13.35 0.74 -55.15
N ALA A 597 12.19 0.22 -55.56
CA ALA A 597 10.92 0.95 -55.54
C ALA A 597 10.34 1.16 -54.13
N LEU A 598 10.69 0.30 -53.16
CA LEU A 598 10.29 0.46 -51.75
C LEU A 598 10.96 1.68 -51.07
N ASN A 599 12.06 2.18 -51.62
CA ASN A 599 12.73 3.39 -51.12
C ASN A 599 12.01 4.69 -51.54
N LEU A 600 11.01 4.63 -52.42
CA LEU A 600 10.31 5.81 -52.96
C LEU A 600 9.06 6.22 -52.16
N THR A 601 8.65 5.44 -51.15
CA THR A 601 7.58 5.80 -50.23
C THR A 601 8.11 6.37 -48.92
N GLU A 602 9.13 7.24 -48.99
CA GLU A 602 9.31 8.28 -47.98
C GLU A 602 8.27 9.39 -48.23
N ASN A 603 7.01 9.10 -47.91
CA ASN A 603 6.07 10.13 -47.53
C ASN A 603 5.46 9.67 -46.21
N SER A 604 5.89 10.36 -45.16
CA SER A 604 5.30 10.38 -43.84
C SER A 604 3.77 10.29 -43.91
N SER A 605 3.21 9.16 -43.48
CA SER A 605 1.86 9.20 -42.91
C SER A 605 1.93 10.15 -41.73
N LEU A 606 1.47 11.39 -41.92
CA LEU A 606 1.48 12.44 -40.92
C LEU A 606 0.85 11.90 -39.63
N ARG A 607 1.67 11.79 -38.58
CA ARG A 607 1.18 11.48 -37.23
C ARG A 607 0.18 12.57 -36.86
N HIS A 608 -0.91 12.21 -36.18
CA HIS A 608 -1.87 13.22 -35.75
C HIS A 608 -1.15 14.23 -34.82
N PRO A 609 -1.40 15.55 -34.89
CA PRO A 609 -0.72 16.55 -34.06
C PRO A 609 -0.83 16.33 -32.55
N SER A 610 -1.75 15.46 -32.11
CA SER A 610 -1.89 15.07 -30.71
C SER A 610 -0.76 14.15 -30.22
N ASP A 611 -0.12 13.42 -31.13
CA ASP A 611 0.87 12.38 -30.85
C ASP A 611 2.31 12.81 -31.24
N MET A 612 2.47 14.06 -31.67
CA MET A 612 3.74 14.68 -32.05
C MET A 612 4.38 15.39 -30.86
N ASN A 613 5.72 15.30 -30.75
CA ASN A 613 6.48 16.08 -29.76
C ASN A 613 6.67 17.54 -30.24
N LEU A 614 7.32 18.38 -29.43
CA LEU A 614 7.46 19.82 -29.74
C LEU A 614 8.26 20.06 -31.02
N ASP A 615 9.37 19.33 -31.21
CA ASP A 615 10.23 19.44 -32.39
C ASP A 615 9.50 18.93 -33.66
N ASP A 616 8.79 17.81 -33.54
CA ASP A 616 7.96 17.23 -34.60
C ASP A 616 6.87 18.22 -35.06
N LEU A 617 6.23 18.94 -34.12
CA LEU A 617 5.20 19.92 -34.42
C LEU A 617 5.74 21.16 -35.12
N GLU A 618 6.93 21.64 -34.74
CA GLU A 618 7.59 22.77 -35.40
C GLU A 618 7.99 22.40 -36.84
N CYS A 619 8.57 21.21 -37.04
CA CYS A 619 8.85 20.69 -38.38
C CYS A 619 7.57 20.52 -39.21
N HIS A 620 6.50 20.03 -38.60
CA HIS A 620 5.22 19.83 -39.28
C HIS A 620 4.56 21.16 -39.67
N LEU A 621 4.72 22.22 -38.87
CA LEU A 621 4.25 23.55 -39.22
C LEU A 621 4.95 24.08 -40.48
N ILE A 622 6.28 23.97 -40.54
CA ILE A 622 7.08 24.39 -41.70
C ILE A 622 6.65 23.62 -42.96
N GLU A 623 6.43 22.31 -42.82
CA GLU A 623 5.97 21.47 -43.91
C GLU A 623 4.58 21.91 -44.44
N LEU A 624 3.61 22.13 -43.55
CA LEU A 624 2.26 22.57 -43.93
C LEU A 624 2.26 23.95 -44.59
N GLN A 625 3.10 24.88 -44.11
CA GLN A 625 3.28 26.19 -44.72
C GLN A 625 3.89 26.08 -46.12
N SER A 626 4.92 25.25 -46.31
CA SER A 626 5.55 25.05 -47.63
C SER A 626 4.59 24.44 -48.65
N LYS A 627 3.62 23.64 -48.18
CA LYS A 627 2.61 22.96 -49.00
C LYS A 627 1.29 23.74 -49.13
N ASN A 628 1.18 24.94 -48.54
CA ASN A 628 -0.06 25.73 -48.49
C ASN A 628 -1.28 24.95 -47.96
N MET A 629 -1.10 24.16 -46.90
CA MET A 629 -2.14 23.34 -46.26
C MET A 629 -2.69 23.98 -44.98
N GLU A 630 -3.80 23.45 -44.43
CA GLU A 630 -4.41 23.96 -43.21
C GLU A 630 -3.48 23.79 -41.99
N THR A 631 -3.19 24.90 -41.29
CA THR A 631 -2.23 24.97 -40.17
C THR A 631 -2.89 25.06 -38.79
N ARG A 632 -4.22 25.25 -38.73
CA ARG A 632 -4.97 25.58 -37.50
C ARG A 632 -4.73 24.60 -36.34
N GLY A 633 -4.82 23.29 -36.61
CA GLY A 633 -4.67 22.25 -35.60
C GLY A 633 -3.27 22.20 -34.99
N VAL A 634 -2.24 22.33 -35.83
CA VAL A 634 -0.82 22.33 -35.43
C VAL A 634 -0.49 23.60 -34.66
N LEU A 635 -0.89 24.78 -35.16
CA LEU A 635 -0.67 26.05 -34.48
C LEU A 635 -1.32 26.09 -33.09
N ARG A 636 -2.58 25.64 -32.98
CA ARG A 636 -3.26 25.54 -31.69
C ARG A 636 -2.49 24.66 -30.70
N LYS A 637 -1.96 23.51 -31.16
CA LYS A 637 -1.21 22.58 -30.33
C LYS A 637 0.16 23.14 -29.94
N LEU A 638 0.87 23.78 -30.87
CA LEU A 638 2.13 24.47 -30.62
C LEU A 638 1.95 25.57 -29.58
N ILE A 639 0.93 26.42 -29.72
CA ILE A 639 0.63 27.46 -28.71
C ILE A 639 0.43 26.84 -27.33
N GLN A 640 -0.34 25.76 -27.20
CA GLN A 640 -0.55 25.07 -25.93
C GLN A 640 0.74 24.45 -25.35
N MET A 641 1.57 23.86 -26.21
CA MET A 641 2.82 23.21 -25.80
C MET A 641 3.88 24.24 -25.39
N HIS A 642 4.10 25.29 -26.19
CA HIS A 642 5.01 26.39 -25.85
C HIS A 642 4.52 27.16 -24.62
N ALA A 643 3.21 27.37 -24.49
CA ALA A 643 2.62 27.99 -23.30
C ALA A 643 2.96 27.23 -22.02
N LYS A 644 2.84 25.89 -22.05
CA LYS A 644 3.15 25.01 -20.92
C LYS A 644 4.64 25.03 -20.53
N HIS A 645 5.54 25.24 -21.49
CA HIS A 645 6.99 25.31 -21.25
C HIS A 645 7.48 26.72 -20.88
N GLY A 646 6.60 27.73 -20.86
CA GLY A 646 6.98 29.10 -20.52
C GLY A 646 7.67 29.86 -21.66
N ASN A 647 7.54 29.40 -22.92
CA ASN A 647 8.21 30.00 -24.08
C ASN A 647 7.46 31.23 -24.61
N THR A 648 7.43 32.33 -23.84
CA THR A 648 6.57 33.51 -24.11
C THR A 648 6.78 34.13 -25.48
N ALA A 649 8.04 34.33 -25.92
CA ALA A 649 8.34 34.92 -27.23
C ALA A 649 7.77 34.08 -28.39
N ARG A 650 7.95 32.76 -28.34
CA ARG A 650 7.43 31.87 -29.39
C ARG A 650 5.91 31.77 -29.38
N VAL A 651 5.28 31.83 -28.20
CA VAL A 651 3.81 31.89 -28.09
C VAL A 651 3.26 33.14 -28.76
N HIS A 652 3.92 34.29 -28.62
CA HIS A 652 3.55 35.52 -29.32
C HIS A 652 3.64 35.38 -30.84
N GLU A 653 4.76 34.90 -31.37
CA GLU A 653 4.93 34.67 -32.81
C GLU A 653 3.86 33.73 -33.38
N LEU A 654 3.59 32.62 -32.68
CA LEU A 654 2.58 31.65 -33.09
C LEU A 654 1.16 32.22 -32.99
N ARG A 655 0.89 33.10 -32.02
CA ARG A 655 -0.38 33.80 -31.86
C ARG A 655 -0.61 34.79 -32.99
N ASP A 656 0.40 35.59 -33.34
CA ASP A 656 0.33 36.54 -34.46
C ASP A 656 0.13 35.81 -35.79
N LEU A 657 0.82 34.69 -35.98
CA LEU A 657 0.63 33.80 -37.13
C LEU A 657 -0.77 33.19 -37.16
N PHE A 658 -1.33 32.82 -36.01
CA PHE A 658 -2.68 32.26 -35.90
C PHE A 658 -3.75 33.29 -36.27
N ILE A 659 -3.61 34.53 -35.79
CA ILE A 659 -4.54 35.64 -36.08
C ILE A 659 -4.41 36.10 -37.53
N SER A 660 -3.19 36.27 -38.05
CA SER A 660 -2.96 36.68 -39.45
C SER A 660 -3.43 35.63 -40.46
N SER A 661 -3.49 34.36 -40.07
CA SER A 661 -4.10 33.27 -40.85
C SER A 661 -5.64 33.26 -40.80
N GLY A 662 -6.28 34.21 -40.09
CA GLY A 662 -7.73 34.36 -40.01
C GLY A 662 -8.42 33.43 -39.00
N TYR A 663 -7.69 32.82 -38.07
CA TYR A 663 -8.27 31.91 -37.08
C TYR A 663 -8.69 32.61 -35.79
N GLU A 664 -9.84 32.23 -35.25
CA GLU A 664 -10.35 32.75 -33.97
C GLU A 664 -9.82 32.00 -32.76
N GLU A 665 -9.47 32.75 -31.71
CA GLU A 665 -8.96 32.21 -30.46
C GLU A 665 -10.07 31.58 -29.61
N SER A 666 -10.07 30.25 -29.52
CA SER A 666 -10.95 29.55 -28.55
C SER A 666 -10.60 29.88 -27.09
N SER A 667 -11.57 29.77 -26.19
CA SER A 667 -11.39 30.00 -24.73
C SER A 667 -10.26 29.14 -24.13
N GLY A 668 -10.05 27.93 -24.66
CA GLY A 668 -8.95 27.06 -24.26
C GLY A 668 -7.55 27.56 -24.67
N ILE A 669 -7.43 28.23 -25.83
CA ILE A 669 -6.18 28.88 -26.28
C ILE A 669 -5.92 30.11 -25.42
N LYS A 670 -6.93 30.96 -25.23
CA LYS A 670 -6.85 32.14 -24.35
C LYS A 670 -6.42 31.76 -22.93
N SER A 671 -6.98 30.68 -22.37
CA SER A 671 -6.58 30.15 -21.06
C SER A 671 -5.12 29.67 -21.01
N ALA A 672 -4.59 29.08 -22.09
CA ALA A 672 -3.19 28.66 -22.18
C ALA A 672 -2.24 29.85 -22.28
N ILE A 673 -2.56 30.85 -23.12
CA ILE A 673 -1.78 32.08 -23.28
C ILE A 673 -1.78 32.89 -21.99
N MET A 674 -2.92 33.03 -21.32
CA MET A 674 -3.02 33.65 -19.99
C MET A 674 -2.08 32.97 -18.99
N HIS A 675 -2.07 31.64 -18.91
CA HIS A 675 -1.16 30.92 -18.01
C HIS A 675 0.31 31.09 -18.40
N ASN A 676 0.62 31.22 -19.70
CA ASN A 676 1.97 31.53 -20.14
C ASN A 676 2.45 32.92 -19.68
N TYR A 677 1.59 33.94 -19.74
CA TYR A 677 1.90 35.24 -19.13
C TYR A 677 2.09 35.15 -17.62
N VAL A 678 1.31 34.31 -16.94
CA VAL A 678 1.49 34.06 -15.50
C VAL A 678 2.86 33.47 -15.22
N LEU A 679 3.31 32.48 -16.01
CA LEU A 679 4.66 31.90 -15.89
C LEU A 679 5.77 32.91 -16.21
N GLY A 680 5.53 33.83 -17.14
CA GLY A 680 6.45 34.92 -17.48
C GLY A 680 6.44 36.12 -16.53
N GLY A 681 5.56 36.13 -15.51
CA GLY A 681 5.43 37.24 -14.56
C GLY A 681 4.70 38.48 -15.12
N HIS A 682 4.04 38.37 -16.28
CA HIS A 682 3.35 39.46 -16.97
C HIS A 682 1.90 39.60 -16.47
N LEU A 683 1.71 40.24 -15.32
CA LEU A 683 0.40 40.31 -14.66
C LEU A 683 -0.67 41.08 -15.46
N GLN A 684 -0.31 42.22 -16.07
CA GLN A 684 -1.30 43.07 -16.74
C GLN A 684 -1.90 42.39 -17.96
N GLU A 685 -1.07 41.70 -18.73
CA GLU A 685 -1.43 40.93 -19.91
C GLU A 685 -2.27 39.71 -19.54
N ALA A 686 -1.90 39.01 -18.46
CA ALA A 686 -2.69 37.91 -17.92
C ALA A 686 -4.09 38.35 -17.48
N LEU A 687 -4.21 39.47 -16.76
CA LEU A 687 -5.50 40.02 -16.30
C LEU A 687 -6.36 40.52 -17.47
N LYS A 688 -5.76 41.11 -18.51
CA LYS A 688 -6.49 41.50 -19.74
C LYS A 688 -7.16 40.29 -20.39
N ILE A 689 -6.44 39.19 -20.57
CA ILE A 689 -7.00 37.96 -21.15
C ILE A 689 -8.02 37.31 -20.22
N TYR A 690 -7.77 37.34 -18.91
CA TYR A 690 -8.73 36.85 -17.92
C TYR A 690 -10.06 37.61 -17.98
N ASN A 691 -10.03 38.93 -18.03
CA ASN A 691 -11.23 39.76 -18.11
C ASN A 691 -11.97 39.56 -19.46
N ASP A 692 -11.22 39.46 -20.56
CA ASP A 692 -11.77 39.14 -21.88
C ASP A 692 -12.51 37.79 -21.87
N LEU A 693 -11.93 36.76 -21.25
CA LEU A 693 -12.59 35.46 -21.05
C LEU A 693 -13.87 35.56 -20.22
N LYS A 694 -13.93 36.43 -19.22
CA LYS A 694 -15.13 36.56 -18.36
C LYS A 694 -16.25 37.37 -19.02
N ILE A 695 -15.92 38.31 -19.90
CA ILE A 695 -16.90 39.10 -20.65
C ILE A 695 -17.48 38.26 -21.79
N ASN A 696 -16.63 37.56 -22.55
CA ASN A 696 -17.05 36.87 -23.76
C ASN A 696 -17.49 35.42 -23.53
N ASP A 697 -16.97 34.74 -22.49
CA ASP A 697 -17.25 33.34 -22.17
C ASP A 697 -17.54 33.15 -20.66
N SER A 698 -18.63 33.74 -20.14
CA SER A 698 -18.93 33.78 -18.70
C SER A 698 -19.03 32.40 -18.02
N ASP A 699 -19.43 31.37 -18.77
CA ASP A 699 -19.59 29.99 -18.30
C ASP A 699 -18.29 29.17 -18.32
N PHE A 700 -17.22 29.69 -18.94
CA PHE A 700 -15.94 29.00 -19.00
C PHE A 700 -15.23 29.02 -17.63
N SER A 701 -15.01 27.82 -17.07
CA SER A 701 -14.29 27.60 -15.81
C SER A 701 -12.80 27.40 -16.05
N LEU A 702 -11.94 28.15 -15.34
CA LEU A 702 -10.50 27.90 -15.38
C LEU A 702 -10.11 26.58 -14.68
N ASP A 703 -9.06 25.95 -15.20
CA ASP A 703 -8.40 24.86 -14.49
C ASP A 703 -7.87 25.35 -13.13
N SER A 704 -8.02 24.54 -12.10
CA SER A 704 -7.73 24.96 -10.72
C SER A 704 -6.27 25.39 -10.49
N PHE A 705 -5.30 24.83 -11.23
CA PHE A 705 -3.90 25.26 -11.11
C PHE A 705 -3.65 26.63 -11.72
N LYS A 706 -4.27 26.93 -12.88
CA LYS A 706 -4.14 28.23 -13.56
C LYS A 706 -4.76 29.36 -12.74
N MET A 707 -5.89 29.07 -12.10
CA MET A 707 -6.55 29.99 -11.17
C MET A 707 -5.66 30.31 -9.96
N ILE A 708 -5.07 29.30 -9.34
CA ILE A 708 -4.17 29.46 -8.18
C ILE A 708 -2.92 30.24 -8.59
N ASP A 709 -2.32 29.93 -9.75
CA ASP A 709 -1.13 30.61 -10.24
C ASP A 709 -1.40 32.08 -10.60
N LEU A 710 -2.55 32.39 -11.19
CA LEU A 710 -2.96 33.77 -11.48
C LEU A 710 -3.15 34.55 -10.17
N ALA A 711 -3.85 33.97 -9.20
CA ALA A 711 -4.01 34.59 -7.88
C ALA A 711 -2.67 34.78 -7.16
N LYS A 712 -1.76 33.81 -7.28
CA LYS A 712 -0.40 33.90 -6.74
C LYS A 712 0.34 35.10 -7.33
N LEU A 713 0.33 35.26 -8.66
CA LEU A 713 1.00 36.36 -9.33
C LEU A 713 0.39 37.73 -8.95
N SER A 714 -0.94 37.81 -8.80
CA SER A 714 -1.60 39.02 -8.31
C SER A 714 -1.14 39.40 -6.89
N ILE A 715 -1.03 38.42 -5.99
CA ILE A 715 -0.56 38.63 -4.61
C ILE A 715 0.93 39.02 -4.58
N GLU A 716 1.77 38.45 -5.45
CA GLU A 716 3.19 38.82 -5.58
C GLU A 716 3.36 40.30 -5.99
N ASN A 717 2.42 40.84 -6.78
CA ASN A 717 2.40 42.24 -7.22
C ASN A 717 1.58 43.17 -6.30
N ASP A 718 1.45 42.85 -5.01
CA ASP A 718 0.75 43.65 -4.00
C ASP A 718 -0.76 43.85 -4.20
N LYS A 719 -1.39 43.04 -5.05
CA LYS A 719 -2.84 43.09 -5.31
C LYS A 719 -3.58 41.94 -4.65
N PHE A 720 -3.60 41.92 -3.33
CA PHE A 720 -4.23 40.84 -2.55
C PHE A 720 -5.72 40.69 -2.83
N ASP A 721 -6.49 41.79 -2.78
CA ASP A 721 -7.94 41.74 -2.95
C ASP A 721 -8.35 41.27 -4.35
N GLU A 722 -7.63 41.73 -5.39
CA GLU A 722 -7.84 41.29 -6.78
C GLU A 722 -7.55 39.78 -6.90
N GLY A 723 -6.39 39.32 -6.42
CA GLY A 723 -6.02 37.90 -6.45
C GLY A 723 -6.98 36.99 -5.66
N PHE A 724 -7.43 37.44 -4.49
CA PHE A 724 -8.36 36.67 -3.65
C PHE A 724 -9.79 36.67 -4.21
N SER A 725 -10.21 37.75 -4.88
CA SER A 725 -11.50 37.79 -5.59
C SER A 725 -11.55 36.80 -6.76
N ILE A 726 -10.44 36.66 -7.50
CA ILE A 726 -10.30 35.68 -8.59
C ILE A 726 -10.51 34.26 -8.06
N LEU A 727 -9.88 33.92 -6.92
CA LEU A 727 -10.07 32.62 -6.25
C LEU A 727 -11.53 32.39 -5.85
N LYS A 728 -12.19 33.37 -5.22
CA LYS A 728 -13.59 33.24 -4.79
C LYS A 728 -14.55 33.01 -5.96
N ASN A 729 -14.38 33.78 -7.03
CA ASN A 729 -15.27 33.74 -8.18
C ASN A 729 -15.13 32.45 -8.98
N GLU A 730 -13.89 32.01 -9.23
CA GLU A 730 -13.66 30.84 -10.08
C GLU A 730 -13.92 29.51 -9.36
N VAL A 731 -13.66 29.42 -8.05
CA VAL A 731 -13.92 28.20 -7.27
C VAL A 731 -15.41 27.86 -7.23
N SER A 732 -16.30 28.87 -7.19
CA SER A 732 -17.75 28.66 -7.24
C SER A 732 -18.23 27.97 -8.52
N LYS A 733 -17.46 28.08 -9.61
CA LYS A 733 -17.76 27.48 -10.93
C LYS A 733 -17.11 26.10 -11.10
N CYS A 734 -16.18 25.70 -10.23
CA CYS A 734 -15.53 24.39 -10.29
C CYS A 734 -16.45 23.29 -9.71
N LYS A 735 -16.82 22.28 -10.51
CA LYS A 735 -17.53 21.09 -10.01
C LYS A 735 -16.67 20.35 -8.98
N ILE A 736 -17.16 20.23 -7.75
CA ILE A 736 -16.48 19.79 -6.49
C ILE A 736 -15.93 18.33 -6.53
N GLY A 737 -15.96 17.64 -7.68
CA GLY A 737 -15.53 16.23 -7.82
C GLY A 737 -14.26 15.97 -8.64
N ASN A 738 -13.58 16.99 -9.20
CA ASN A 738 -12.52 16.78 -10.22
C ASN A 738 -11.16 17.42 -9.94
N THR A 739 -10.96 18.11 -8.82
CA THR A 739 -9.69 18.79 -8.55
C THR A 739 -8.70 17.81 -7.89
N GLN A 740 -7.65 17.40 -8.61
CA GLN A 740 -6.50 16.77 -7.96
C GLN A 740 -5.95 17.75 -6.90
N PRO A 741 -5.46 17.28 -5.74
CA PRO A 741 -4.84 18.17 -4.74
C PRO A 741 -3.68 18.95 -5.38
N ILE A 742 -3.80 20.27 -5.49
CA ILE A 742 -2.77 21.16 -6.05
C ILE A 742 -1.91 21.71 -4.92
N GLU A 743 -1.45 20.80 -4.05
CA GLU A 743 -0.84 21.18 -2.78
C GLU A 743 0.43 22.03 -2.98
N ARG A 744 1.16 21.82 -4.08
CA ARG A 744 2.35 22.62 -4.40
C ARG A 744 1.99 24.07 -4.70
N ASN A 745 1.06 24.32 -5.62
CA ASN A 745 0.67 25.69 -6.00
C ASN A 745 -0.04 26.38 -4.82
N CYS A 746 -0.88 25.67 -4.07
CA CYS A 746 -1.49 26.18 -2.83
C CYS A 746 -0.43 26.57 -1.79
N LYS A 747 0.60 25.74 -1.59
CA LYS A 747 1.72 26.07 -0.70
C LYS A 747 2.48 27.30 -1.20
N GLU A 748 2.75 27.40 -2.50
CA GLU A 748 3.43 28.56 -3.08
C GLU A 748 2.60 29.84 -2.89
N LEU A 749 1.29 29.81 -3.17
CA LEU A 749 0.34 30.90 -2.89
C LEU A 749 0.34 31.34 -1.41
N LEU A 750 0.33 30.39 -0.48
CA LEU A 750 0.40 30.72 0.95
C LEU A 750 1.76 31.33 1.35
N ASN A 751 2.84 31.00 0.64
CA ASN A 751 4.15 31.61 0.90
C ASN A 751 4.31 33.01 0.31
N THR A 752 3.50 33.41 -0.68
CA THR A 752 3.54 34.75 -1.29
C THR A 752 2.76 35.79 -0.49
N CYS A 753 1.81 35.37 0.35
CA CYS A 753 1.09 36.23 1.28
C CYS A 753 2.06 36.97 2.23
N LYS A 754 1.86 38.29 2.41
CA LYS A 754 2.79 39.16 3.14
C LYS A 754 2.49 39.26 4.64
N SER A 755 1.22 39.11 5.03
CA SER A 755 0.79 39.20 6.43
C SER A 755 0.23 37.88 6.98
N VAL A 756 0.32 37.69 8.29
CA VAL A 756 -0.24 36.51 8.98
C VAL A 756 -1.75 36.37 8.72
N LYS A 757 -2.47 37.49 8.71
CA LYS A 757 -3.92 37.53 8.42
C LYS A 757 -4.24 36.98 7.03
N GLN A 758 -3.51 37.44 6.01
CA GLN A 758 -3.69 36.96 4.62
C GLN A 758 -3.45 35.46 4.51
N VAL A 759 -2.41 34.93 5.17
CA VAL A 759 -2.09 33.49 5.12
C VAL A 759 -3.20 32.66 5.77
N ASP A 760 -3.69 33.09 6.94
CA ASP A 760 -4.77 32.38 7.65
C ASP A 760 -6.09 32.43 6.84
N GLU A 761 -6.44 33.58 6.26
CA GLU A 761 -7.65 33.76 5.43
C GLU A 761 -7.62 32.90 4.16
N VAL A 762 -6.50 32.91 3.43
CA VAL A 762 -6.33 32.10 2.22
C VAL A 762 -6.34 30.61 2.57
N PHE A 763 -5.68 30.20 3.67
CA PHE A 763 -5.66 28.80 4.08
C PHE A 763 -7.05 28.27 4.43
N GLU A 764 -7.83 28.99 5.23
CA GLU A 764 -9.19 28.57 5.58
C GLU A 764 -10.10 28.53 4.35
N PHE A 765 -9.93 29.45 3.40
CA PHE A 765 -10.64 29.41 2.12
C PHE A 765 -10.29 28.16 1.30
N LEU A 766 -9.00 27.85 1.13
CA LEU A 766 -8.54 26.66 0.40
C LEU A 766 -9.03 25.36 1.05
N ARG A 767 -9.03 25.29 2.39
CA ARG A 767 -9.52 24.16 3.17
C ARG A 767 -11.03 23.97 3.03
N LYS A 768 -11.82 25.04 3.20
CA LYS A 768 -13.29 24.99 3.11
C LYS A 768 -13.77 24.51 1.74
N ASN A 769 -13.06 24.90 0.68
CA ASN A 769 -13.39 24.53 -0.70
C ASN A 769 -12.71 23.24 -1.19
N ARG A 770 -12.08 22.46 -0.30
CA ARG A 770 -11.43 21.17 -0.61
C ARG A 770 -10.32 21.26 -1.68
N LEU A 771 -9.63 22.40 -1.79
CA LEU A 771 -8.50 22.59 -2.71
C LEU A 771 -7.17 22.06 -2.16
N CYS A 772 -7.06 21.87 -0.85
CA CYS A 772 -5.90 21.29 -0.19
C CYS A 772 -6.29 20.46 1.04
N GLU A 773 -5.47 19.47 1.37
CA GLU A 773 -5.57 18.69 2.61
C GLU A 773 -4.72 19.30 3.73
N THR A 774 -5.09 19.02 4.99
CA THR A 774 -4.34 19.48 6.16
C THR A 774 -3.09 18.62 6.37
N THR A 775 -2.03 18.90 5.61
CA THR A 775 -0.72 18.23 5.71
C THR A 775 0.35 19.15 6.30
N ASN A 776 1.46 18.59 6.80
CA ASN A 776 2.62 19.38 7.27
C ASN A 776 3.11 20.40 6.22
N MET A 777 2.94 20.09 4.94
CA MET A 777 3.33 20.97 3.84
C MET A 777 2.43 22.21 3.75
N MET A 778 1.12 22.04 3.91
CA MET A 778 0.12 23.11 3.85
C MET A 778 0.07 23.95 5.13
N LEU A 779 0.36 23.32 6.28
CA LEU A 779 0.40 24.00 7.57
C LEU A 779 1.72 24.76 7.81
N GLY A 780 2.80 24.40 7.09
CA GLY A 780 4.11 25.07 7.17
C GLY A 780 4.07 26.58 6.98
N PRO A 781 3.44 27.12 5.91
CA PRO A 781 3.31 28.57 5.69
C PRO A 781 2.70 29.34 6.87
N LEU A 782 1.74 28.76 7.59
CA LEU A 782 1.08 29.40 8.75
C LEU A 782 2.06 29.66 9.90
N VAL A 783 2.97 28.72 10.13
CA VAL A 783 4.04 28.85 11.13
C VAL A 783 5.15 29.76 10.61
N LYS A 784 5.52 29.61 9.33
CA LYS A 784 6.58 30.43 8.69
C LYS A 784 6.26 31.92 8.71
N ALA A 785 5.01 32.29 8.47
CA ALA A 785 4.58 33.68 8.47
C ALA A 785 4.82 34.35 9.83
N ARG A 786 4.54 33.64 10.92
CA ARG A 786 4.75 34.09 12.30
C ARG A 786 6.23 34.09 12.70
N LEU A 787 7.02 33.12 12.22
CA LEU A 787 8.48 33.16 12.39
C LEU A 787 9.13 34.38 11.70
N LYS A 788 8.60 34.80 10.54
CA LYS A 788 9.10 35.98 9.81
C LYS A 788 8.80 37.31 10.51
N THR A 789 7.74 37.39 11.33
CA THR A 789 7.42 38.62 12.09
C THR A 789 8.34 38.82 13.30
N GLY A 790 9.22 37.85 13.62
CA GLY A 790 10.11 37.90 14.78
C GLY A 790 9.40 37.60 16.12
N ASP A 791 8.12 37.23 16.10
CA ASP A 791 7.38 36.85 17.31
C ASP A 791 7.44 35.34 17.51
N LEU A 792 8.46 34.91 18.27
CA LEU A 792 8.68 33.50 18.57
C LEU A 792 7.53 32.90 19.40
N ASN A 793 6.93 33.65 20.33
CA ASN A 793 5.83 33.17 21.15
C ASN A 793 4.62 32.83 20.29
N ALA A 794 4.19 33.76 19.43
CA ALA A 794 3.07 33.54 18.52
C ALA A 794 3.32 32.38 17.54
N ALA A 795 4.57 32.20 17.09
CA ALA A 795 4.93 31.08 16.22
C ALA A 795 4.83 29.72 16.94
N VAL A 796 5.29 29.64 18.19
CA VAL A 796 5.20 28.42 19.02
C VAL A 796 3.77 28.13 19.42
N GLU A 797 2.98 29.13 19.82
CA GLU A 797 1.56 28.95 20.12
C GLU A 797 0.80 28.41 18.91
N LYS A 798 1.05 28.96 17.71
CA LYS A 798 0.43 28.44 16.49
C LYS A 798 0.90 27.02 16.17
N PHE A 799 2.18 26.72 16.36
CA PHE A 799 2.71 25.36 16.18
C PHE A 799 2.01 24.36 17.13
N VAL A 800 1.82 24.73 18.39
CA VAL A 800 1.12 23.90 19.39
C VAL A 800 -0.35 23.72 19.02
N GLU A 801 -1.06 24.79 18.64
CA GLU A 801 -2.45 24.72 18.17
C GLU A 801 -2.59 23.74 17.00
N LEU A 802 -1.69 23.82 16.02
CA LEU A 802 -1.70 22.94 14.84
C LEU A 802 -1.36 21.48 15.20
N ALA A 803 -0.42 21.26 16.14
CA ALA A 803 -0.09 19.94 16.64
C ALA A 803 -1.28 19.30 17.39
N GLU A 804 -2.01 20.07 18.18
CA GLU A 804 -3.15 19.56 18.94
C GLU A 804 -4.37 19.30 18.05
N LYS A 805 -4.70 20.23 17.15
CA LYS A 805 -5.87 20.19 16.27
C LYS A 805 -5.71 19.24 15.08
N HIS A 806 -4.54 19.23 14.44
CA HIS A 806 -4.31 18.49 13.18
C HIS A 806 -3.34 17.32 13.31
N LYS A 807 -2.78 17.07 14.50
CA LYS A 807 -1.76 16.02 14.74
C LYS A 807 -0.59 16.09 13.74
N CYS A 808 -0.19 17.31 13.41
CA CYS A 808 0.88 17.64 12.47
C CYS A 808 1.90 18.57 13.16
N THR A 809 3.19 18.40 12.90
CA THR A 809 4.26 19.24 13.44
C THR A 809 4.97 20.00 12.31
N PRO A 810 4.29 20.97 11.67
CA PRO A 810 4.84 21.70 10.54
C PRO A 810 6.05 22.55 10.96
N LEU A 811 7.11 22.55 10.14
CA LEU A 811 8.35 23.32 10.40
C LEU A 811 8.97 23.09 11.79
N GLN A 812 8.82 21.88 12.34
CA GLN A 812 9.38 21.52 13.65
C GLN A 812 10.87 21.86 13.77
N PHE A 813 11.65 21.58 12.73
CA PHE A 813 13.09 21.81 12.74
C PHE A 813 13.41 23.31 12.83
N GLU A 814 12.70 24.14 12.07
CA GLU A 814 12.85 25.59 12.06
C GLU A 814 12.40 26.22 13.38
N ILE A 815 11.32 25.73 13.99
CA ILE A 815 10.85 26.17 15.31
C ILE A 815 11.89 25.86 16.39
N PHE A 816 12.35 24.61 16.48
CA PHE A 816 13.39 24.24 17.45
C PHE A 816 14.67 25.06 17.23
N ARG A 817 15.05 25.31 15.98
CA ARG A 817 16.22 26.14 15.67
C ARG A 817 16.04 27.59 16.11
N ALA A 818 14.86 28.18 15.90
CA ALA A 818 14.56 29.53 16.34
C ALA A 818 14.59 29.64 17.87
N ILE A 819 13.93 28.71 18.58
CA ILE A 819 13.91 28.68 20.04
C ILE A 819 15.31 28.53 20.64
N LEU A 820 16.13 27.63 20.07
CA LEU A 820 17.50 27.40 20.57
C LEU A 820 18.44 28.59 20.34
N LYS A 821 18.19 29.41 19.31
CA LYS A 821 18.94 30.66 19.10
C LYS A 821 18.61 31.71 20.17
N GLU A 822 17.34 31.80 20.58
CA GLU A 822 16.89 32.72 21.63
C GLU A 822 17.09 32.17 23.06
N GLN A 823 17.57 30.93 23.19
CA GLN A 823 17.83 30.24 24.47
C GLN A 823 16.60 30.18 25.40
N ASN A 824 15.38 30.11 24.85
CA ASN A 824 14.15 30.08 25.64
C ASN A 824 13.74 28.64 26.01
N SER A 825 14.07 28.20 27.23
CA SER A 825 13.78 26.86 27.73
C SER A 825 12.29 26.54 27.86
N ILE A 826 11.47 27.53 28.21
CA ILE A 826 10.01 27.37 28.41
C ILE A 826 9.32 27.06 27.08
N LEU A 827 9.66 27.83 26.03
CA LEU A 827 9.11 27.58 24.69
C LEU A 827 9.62 26.26 24.10
N LEU A 828 10.87 25.89 24.38
CA LEU A 828 11.43 24.63 23.94
C LEU A 828 10.66 23.46 24.53
N GLU A 829 10.39 23.49 25.84
CA GLU A 829 9.62 22.47 26.51
C GLU A 829 8.18 22.38 25.98
N LYS A 830 7.52 23.54 25.75
CA LYS A 830 6.18 23.57 25.14
C LYS A 830 6.16 22.92 23.75
N ALA A 831 7.09 23.31 22.87
CA ALA A 831 7.17 22.77 21.51
C ALA A 831 7.57 21.28 21.48
N LEU A 832 8.47 20.87 22.39
CA LEU A 832 8.87 19.47 22.56
C LEU A 832 7.68 18.62 23.00
N ARG A 833 6.97 19.01 24.07
CA ARG A 833 5.78 18.30 24.56
C ARG A 833 4.69 18.18 23.49
N ALA A 834 4.46 19.22 22.71
CA ALA A 834 3.51 19.17 21.60
C ALA A 834 3.93 18.17 20.52
N THR A 835 5.24 18.09 20.22
CA THR A 835 5.79 17.11 19.29
C THR A 835 5.69 15.68 19.84
N GLU A 836 6.00 15.49 21.12
CA GLU A 836 5.93 14.19 21.81
C GLU A 836 4.50 13.65 21.84
N LYS A 837 3.50 14.51 22.07
CA LYS A 837 2.08 14.14 22.00
C LYS A 837 1.67 13.63 20.61
N VAL A 838 2.33 14.08 19.53
CA VAL A 838 1.98 13.70 18.15
C VAL A 838 2.75 12.47 17.68
N HIS A 839 4.08 12.46 17.84
CA HIS A 839 4.97 11.43 17.26
C HIS A 839 5.59 10.48 18.29
N GLY A 840 5.37 10.72 19.58
CA GLY A 840 6.04 10.03 20.67
C GLY A 840 7.40 10.63 21.02
N VAL A 841 7.94 10.19 22.17
CA VAL A 841 9.17 10.73 22.78
C VAL A 841 10.40 10.55 21.88
N GLY A 842 10.57 9.35 21.28
CA GLY A 842 11.74 9.04 20.46
C GLY A 842 11.92 9.97 19.24
N PRO A 843 10.93 10.09 18.34
CA PRO A 843 11.02 10.99 17.19
C PRO A 843 11.19 12.47 17.57
N ALA A 844 10.55 12.94 18.65
CA ALA A 844 10.70 14.30 19.14
C ALA A 844 12.16 14.57 19.59
N GLN A 845 12.75 13.64 20.34
CA GLN A 845 14.13 13.70 20.79
C GLN A 845 15.13 13.64 19.62
N VAL A 846 14.88 12.82 18.60
CA VAL A 846 15.72 12.80 17.38
C VAL A 846 15.65 14.12 16.62
N GLY A 847 14.47 14.76 16.59
CA GLY A 847 14.30 16.11 16.05
C GLY A 847 15.15 17.14 16.80
N LEU A 848 15.16 17.10 18.13
CA LEU A 848 15.98 17.97 18.97
C LEU A 848 17.49 17.70 18.77
N ILE A 849 17.90 16.43 18.79
CA ILE A 849 19.29 16.01 18.50
C ILE A 849 19.75 16.55 17.16
N ALA A 850 18.91 16.46 16.12
CA ALA A 850 19.26 16.93 14.80
C ALA A 850 19.53 18.44 14.76
N VAL A 851 18.74 19.23 15.48
CA VAL A 851 18.91 20.69 15.54
C VAL A 851 20.16 21.06 16.36
N LEU A 852 20.38 20.40 17.50
CA LEU A 852 21.57 20.63 18.34
C LEU A 852 22.87 20.26 17.62
N ALA A 853 22.87 19.15 16.89
CA ALA A 853 24.02 18.72 16.08
C ALA A 853 24.27 19.68 14.91
N GLU A 854 23.22 20.15 14.22
CA GLU A 854 23.36 21.15 13.13
C GLU A 854 23.81 22.53 13.63
N ASN A 855 23.53 22.88 14.88
CA ASN A 855 23.99 24.11 15.52
C ASN A 855 25.38 23.97 16.20
N GLY A 856 25.98 22.77 16.21
CA GLY A 856 27.28 22.52 16.86
C GLY A 856 27.27 22.63 18.40
N GLN A 857 26.11 22.53 19.04
CA GLN A 857 25.96 22.71 20.49
C GLN A 857 26.30 21.41 21.24
N GLU A 858 27.60 21.08 21.33
CA GLU A 858 28.09 19.81 21.88
C GLU A 858 27.66 19.53 23.34
N THR A 859 27.66 20.55 24.21
CA THR A 859 27.30 20.42 25.63
C THR A 859 25.82 20.12 25.83
N ALA A 860 24.95 20.86 25.14
CA ALA A 860 23.51 20.62 25.16
C ALA A 860 23.15 19.27 24.51
N LEU A 861 23.81 18.92 23.41
CA LEU A 861 23.65 17.62 22.75
C LEU A 861 24.06 16.47 23.68
N ARG A 862 25.16 16.61 24.43
CA ARG A 862 25.61 15.63 25.41
C ARG A 862 24.56 15.37 26.49
N ASN A 863 23.97 16.43 27.04
CA ASN A 863 22.93 16.34 28.07
C ASN A 863 21.65 15.69 27.55
N VAL A 864 21.26 15.98 26.30
CA VAL A 864 20.10 15.32 25.69
C VAL A 864 20.36 13.84 25.51
N ILE A 865 21.52 13.45 24.94
CA ILE A 865 21.87 12.04 24.67
C ILE A 865 22.00 11.23 25.97
N SER A 866 22.57 11.80 27.03
CA SER A 866 22.71 11.11 28.32
C SER A 866 21.37 10.80 29.01
N ASN A 867 20.34 11.59 28.74
CA ASN A 867 19.04 11.48 29.38
C ASN A 867 18.01 10.65 28.56
N ILE A 868 18.43 10.06 27.44
CA ILE A 868 17.54 9.27 26.57
C ILE A 868 17.28 7.90 27.19
N LYS A 869 16.01 7.64 27.51
CA LYS A 869 15.52 6.36 28.05
C LYS A 869 14.79 5.49 27.01
N VAL A 870 14.64 5.98 25.78
CA VAL A 870 13.83 5.36 24.71
C VAL A 870 14.74 4.87 23.57
N PRO A 871 14.45 3.72 22.93
CA PRO A 871 15.24 3.25 21.79
C PRO A 871 15.06 4.16 20.57
N ILE A 872 16.09 4.92 20.21
CA ILE A 872 16.09 5.85 19.06
C ILE A 872 17.05 5.49 17.93
N GLN A 873 17.78 4.38 18.04
CA GLN A 873 18.89 4.03 17.15
C GLN A 873 18.50 4.03 15.66
N ASN A 874 17.39 3.36 15.29
CA ASN A 874 16.93 3.29 13.90
C ASN A 874 16.49 4.67 13.35
N LEU A 875 15.85 5.49 14.20
CA LEU A 875 15.41 6.84 13.82
C LEU A 875 16.61 7.76 13.58
N LEU A 876 17.64 7.65 14.43
CA LEU A 876 18.87 8.41 14.29
C LEU A 876 19.67 7.96 13.06
N GLN A 877 19.76 6.66 12.78
CA GLN A 877 20.37 6.15 11.55
C GLN A 877 19.68 6.71 10.29
N ASN A 878 18.34 6.77 10.28
CA ASN A 878 17.60 7.37 9.19
C ASN A 878 17.90 8.87 9.04
N ARG A 879 18.09 9.59 10.15
CA ARG A 879 18.53 11.00 10.12
C ARG A 879 19.95 11.16 9.58
N CYS A 880 20.89 10.29 9.97
CA CYS A 880 22.25 10.30 9.43
C CYS A 880 22.27 10.05 7.92
N LYS A 881 21.52 9.06 7.41
CA LYS A 881 21.37 8.84 5.95
C LYS A 881 20.81 10.06 5.24
N ARG A 882 19.91 10.81 5.89
CA ARG A 882 19.37 12.05 5.34
C ARG A 882 20.43 13.16 5.28
N TRP A 883 21.27 13.32 6.29
CA TRP A 883 22.41 14.25 6.24
C TRP A 883 23.41 13.91 5.14
N VAL A 884 23.65 12.62 4.87
CA VAL A 884 24.46 12.18 3.72
C VAL A 884 23.85 12.69 2.40
N LYS A 885 22.54 12.49 2.20
CA LYS A 885 21.83 12.99 1.02
C LYS A 885 21.83 14.53 0.91
N GLU A 886 21.77 15.22 2.04
CA GLU A 886 21.83 16.69 2.12
C GLU A 886 23.27 17.24 2.01
N GLY A 887 24.30 16.40 1.98
CA GLY A 887 25.71 16.81 1.90
C GLY A 887 26.29 17.41 3.19
N LYS A 888 25.62 17.24 4.34
CA LYS A 888 25.95 17.87 5.63
C LYS A 888 26.91 17.00 6.44
N CYS A 889 28.19 17.37 6.49
CA CYS A 889 29.23 16.63 7.22
C CYS A 889 29.36 17.04 8.70
N GLU A 890 29.31 18.35 8.99
CA GLU A 890 29.48 18.89 10.35
C GLU A 890 28.53 18.30 11.41
N PRO A 891 27.22 18.08 11.14
CA PRO A 891 26.32 17.49 12.13
C PRO A 891 26.68 16.05 12.47
N LEU A 892 27.20 15.29 11.50
CA LEU A 892 27.66 13.91 11.70
C LEU A 892 28.93 13.88 12.56
N LYS A 893 29.88 14.78 12.29
CA LYS A 893 31.11 14.94 13.11
C LYS A 893 30.77 15.34 14.54
N CYS A 894 29.88 16.32 14.72
CA CYS A 894 29.39 16.77 16.03
C CYS A 894 28.74 15.59 16.79
N LEU A 895 27.84 14.85 16.14
CA LEU A 895 27.19 13.68 16.74
C LEU A 895 28.21 12.60 17.12
N ALA A 896 29.16 12.28 16.23
CA ALA A 896 30.18 11.28 16.47
C ALA A 896 31.09 11.64 17.67
N LYS A 897 31.53 12.90 17.75
CA LYS A 897 32.37 13.41 18.84
C LYS A 897 31.65 13.37 20.20
N VAL A 898 30.37 13.75 20.26
CA VAL A 898 29.60 13.67 21.50
C VAL A 898 29.38 12.21 21.91
N CYS A 899 29.03 11.34 20.95
CA CYS A 899 28.74 9.93 21.24
C CYS A 899 30.00 9.13 21.65
N SER A 900 31.16 9.41 21.04
CA SER A 900 32.43 8.77 21.41
C SER A 900 32.83 9.13 22.85
N SER A 901 32.60 10.39 23.28
CA SER A 901 32.87 10.84 24.65
C SER A 901 31.97 10.19 25.71
N LEU A 902 30.76 9.76 25.33
CA LEU A 902 29.77 9.19 26.26
C LEU A 902 29.83 7.65 26.38
N ARG A 903 30.59 6.96 25.50
CA ARG A 903 30.58 5.48 25.37
C ARG A 903 29.15 4.90 25.34
N SER A 904 28.21 5.64 24.76
CA SER A 904 26.78 5.29 24.78
C SER A 904 26.47 4.20 23.76
N LYS A 905 25.82 3.11 24.18
CA LYS A 905 25.34 2.04 23.29
C LYS A 905 24.11 2.45 22.44
N ILE A 906 23.57 3.66 22.64
CA ILE A 906 22.36 4.14 21.97
C ILE A 906 22.63 4.46 20.49
N VAL A 907 23.85 4.89 20.15
CA VAL A 907 24.24 5.30 18.80
C VAL A 907 25.30 4.33 18.27
N ASN A 908 25.05 3.74 17.11
CA ASN A 908 26.06 2.93 16.43
C ASN A 908 27.09 3.87 15.77
N LEU A 909 28.23 4.04 16.43
CA LEU A 909 29.33 4.90 15.96
C LEU A 909 29.93 4.43 14.64
N ASP A 910 30.09 3.12 14.44
CA ASP A 910 30.57 2.52 13.18
C ASP A 910 29.69 2.96 11.98
N PHE A 911 28.37 2.97 12.18
CA PHE A 911 27.44 3.48 11.18
C PHE A 911 27.58 4.99 10.91
N VAL A 912 27.81 5.80 11.94
CA VAL A 912 28.00 7.26 11.79
C VAL A 912 29.32 7.56 11.07
N TYR A 913 30.40 6.87 11.43
CA TYR A 913 31.70 6.98 10.75
C TYR A 913 31.60 6.57 9.27
N LYS A 914 30.87 5.48 8.98
CA LYS A 914 30.58 5.09 7.60
C LYS A 914 29.85 6.18 6.83
N CYS A 915 28.82 6.81 7.41
CA CYS A 915 28.11 7.93 6.76
C CYS A 915 29.03 9.11 6.43
N ILE A 916 30.04 9.39 7.28
CA ILE A 916 31.02 10.45 7.03
C ILE A 916 31.95 10.06 5.88
N LEU A 917 32.44 8.82 5.84
CA LEU A 917 33.25 8.31 4.73
C LEU A 917 32.48 8.28 3.40
N GLU A 918 31.20 7.90 3.42
CA GLU A 918 30.31 7.96 2.25
C GLU A 918 30.18 9.40 1.70
N LEU A 919 30.13 10.42 2.56
CA LEU A 919 30.12 11.82 2.13
C LEU A 919 31.43 12.22 1.45
N TYR A 920 32.57 11.77 1.95
CA TYR A 920 33.87 12.01 1.31
C TYR A 920 33.99 11.26 -0.02
N ASP A 921 33.43 10.05 -0.15
CA ASP A 921 33.36 9.30 -1.42
C ASP A 921 32.52 10.03 -2.48
N VAL A 922 31.36 10.59 -2.09
CA VAL A 922 30.50 11.38 -2.98
C VAL A 922 31.22 12.66 -3.43
N LYS A 923 32.01 13.28 -2.55
CA LYS A 923 32.80 14.47 -2.87
C LYS A 923 34.14 14.17 -3.56
N ASN A 924 34.48 12.89 -3.77
CA ASN A 924 35.79 12.42 -4.25
C ASN A 924 36.99 12.99 -3.47
N ASP A 925 36.82 13.25 -2.18
CA ASP A 925 37.84 13.84 -1.31
C ASP A 925 38.52 12.76 -0.46
N TYR A 926 39.48 12.06 -1.08
CA TYR A 926 40.27 11.01 -0.41
C TYR A 926 41.17 11.58 0.70
N LYS A 927 41.71 12.79 0.54
CA LYS A 927 42.59 13.40 1.55
C LYS A 927 41.82 13.67 2.83
N GLY A 928 40.63 14.27 2.73
CA GLY A 928 39.73 14.47 3.86
C GLY A 928 39.24 13.17 4.49
N ALA A 929 39.00 12.13 3.68
CA ALA A 929 38.66 10.80 4.20
C ALA A 929 39.80 10.17 5.02
N LEU A 930 41.04 10.29 4.54
CA LEU A 930 42.24 9.77 5.22
C LEU A 930 42.52 10.52 6.53
N GLU A 931 42.40 11.85 6.51
CA GLU A 931 42.57 12.68 7.71
C GLU A 931 41.51 12.34 8.76
N PHE A 932 40.24 12.25 8.36
CA PHE A 932 39.15 11.85 9.25
C PHE A 932 39.35 10.43 9.80
N PHE A 933 39.81 9.49 8.97
CA PHE A 933 40.06 8.12 9.41
C PHE A 933 41.14 8.04 10.50
N LYS A 934 42.16 8.90 10.45
CA LYS A 934 43.20 9.01 11.49
C LYS A 934 42.67 9.60 12.80
N GLU A 935 41.56 10.35 12.77
CA GLU A 935 40.91 10.91 13.96
C GLU A 935 40.01 9.91 14.69
N ILE A 936 39.73 8.74 14.09
CA ILE A 936 38.92 7.69 14.71
C ILE A 936 39.77 6.96 15.77
N PRO A 937 39.31 6.81 17.03
CA PRO A 937 40.04 6.05 18.04
C PRO A 937 40.20 4.59 17.63
N GLU A 938 41.36 3.97 17.91
CA GLU A 938 41.71 2.60 17.50
C GLU A 938 40.64 1.56 17.89
N ASP A 939 40.02 1.71 19.07
CA ASP A 939 38.94 0.84 19.57
C ASP A 939 37.67 0.80 18.66
N TYR A 940 37.51 1.76 17.75
CA TYR A 940 36.37 1.87 16.84
C TYR A 940 36.71 1.62 15.37
N ILE A 941 37.96 1.27 15.05
CA ILE A 941 38.37 0.93 13.69
C ILE A 941 37.92 -0.51 13.41
N THR A 942 36.99 -0.66 12.46
CA THR A 942 36.48 -1.96 12.01
C THR A 942 36.99 -2.28 10.61
N THR A 943 37.07 -3.57 10.27
CA THR A 943 37.39 -4.05 8.91
C THR A 943 36.45 -3.47 7.83
N ASN A 944 35.23 -3.08 8.21
CA ASN A 944 34.29 -2.42 7.31
C ASN A 944 34.65 -0.97 6.99
N LEU A 945 35.23 -0.23 7.95
CA LEU A 945 35.67 1.15 7.72
C LEU A 945 36.96 1.18 6.89
N GLU A 946 37.88 0.24 7.13
CA GLU A 946 39.10 0.06 6.34
C GLU A 946 38.80 -0.26 4.87
N THR A 947 37.88 -1.19 4.62
CA THR A 947 37.45 -1.55 3.27
C THR A 947 36.80 -0.40 2.52
N GLU A 948 35.99 0.43 3.20
CA GLU A 948 35.39 1.62 2.58
C GLU A 948 36.46 2.69 2.26
N LEU A 949 37.45 2.91 3.13
CA LEU A 949 38.57 3.82 2.85
C LEU A 949 39.39 3.37 1.64
N HIS A 950 39.72 2.07 1.55
CA HIS A 950 40.42 1.50 0.39
C HIS A 950 39.63 1.63 -0.90
N ARG A 951 38.31 1.50 -0.84
CA ARG A 951 37.42 1.73 -1.99
C ARG A 951 37.48 3.18 -2.48
N ILE A 952 37.43 4.15 -1.56
CA ILE A 952 37.54 5.59 -1.87
C ILE A 952 38.91 5.88 -2.51
N GLN A 953 39.97 5.30 -1.95
CA GLN A 953 41.33 5.41 -2.48
C GLN A 953 41.41 4.93 -3.94
N HIS A 954 40.89 3.73 -4.23
CA HIS A 954 40.92 3.13 -5.57
C HIS A 954 40.09 3.92 -6.59
N LYS A 955 38.95 4.48 -6.16
CA LYS A 955 38.11 5.35 -6.99
C LYS A 955 38.80 6.67 -7.32
N SER A 956 39.47 7.30 -6.35
CA SER A 956 40.21 8.56 -6.59
C SER A 956 41.41 8.36 -7.52
N MET A 957 42.05 7.18 -7.49
CA MET A 957 43.14 6.84 -8.42
C MET A 957 42.63 6.64 -9.85
N ASN A 958 41.45 6.06 -10.04
CA ASN A 958 40.85 5.85 -11.37
C ASN A 958 40.30 7.12 -12.04
N ILE A 959 40.10 8.22 -11.29
CA ILE A 959 39.64 9.52 -11.84
C ILE A 959 40.84 10.40 -12.27
N LYS A 960 42.05 10.08 -11.79
CA LYS A 960 43.29 10.78 -12.16
C LYS A 960 44.01 10.18 -13.37
N ASN A 961 43.63 8.98 -13.78
CA ASN A 961 43.98 8.36 -15.06
C ASN A 961 42.86 8.62 -16.06
#